data_AF-A0A0G3XI84-F1
#
_entry.id   AF-A0A0G3XI84-F1
#
_cell.length_a   1.000
_cell.length_b   1.000
_cell.length_c   1.000
_cell.angle_alpha   90.00
_cell.angle_beta   90.00
_cell.angle_gamma   90.00
#
_symmetry.space_group_name_H-M   'P 1'
#
loop_
_entity.id
_entity.type
_entity.pdbx_description
1 polymer ?
#
loop_
_entity_poly.entity_id
_entity_poly.type
_entity_poly.pdbx_seq_one_letter_code
_entity_poly.pdbx_strand_id
1 'polypeptide(L)'
;MFQSDLFPAGEQMPAVPLAHAIGARIAALLASGRHLTRTDISSLFAEETGAQDWGSAWTIDDYNNAVEIGALLWLRESSHIDLATSAHAAEAPFDWLEAALPPRHVRSEAQVELQQFSTPPVLAWLMAKAAAVSAHDTLLEPSAGNGALALWGSVQNASLILNEIDPARRDSLVHIFPAATITAHDGELIADLLRGAAPSVVLMNPPFARSQERGKDGETAQRHLRSAIRSAAAGARIVAILPNGFDACTFAEAQDEASLLLNVRLQQAFRRTGTGIAVRLVVFDKTPIVSSSAIIGDTADLIELHEIVTELPRRARTSASLHRLPVGKPVRLLGKTSTQSAPVRPVAPFAATPAATATAIDLTYSVLAEPSPVPEQAGIYLPYRPSRIAVEDAPVHPTPLVESVAMGSVAAPQPDICPRLPAGWQADGLLSEAQCETLVYAAQAFARDLPGQFKVSQEGTSLELAEDGHSYRQGFFLGDGTGAGKGRQIAAVIMDRWLAGERRHIWITKNEALLEDARRDWEALGGLPLDLQPLSRWKLGHPVTMSEGILFVTYPTLRSGRAEDTRLDQILAWAGEDYDGVIAFDEAHAMANALGSASIRGKVKGSEQGMAGLRLQNHLPRARVIYASATGASDIANLGYTSRLGLWGPETAFPTHEAFTTEIRAGGVAAMELVARDLKAQGLYLARALSFAGVEYEILEHSLTDAQIRIYDAYADAWAIIHRNLEAALEATRVVDEDSGDTLNRNAKAAALSIFEGTKQRFFAQLLLSMKLPSLIPAMEAALGEDHSVVVQLVSTAEAMLDRRLADLSDEEREALDIDLSPREYV
;
A
#
# COMPACT_ATOMS: atom_id res chain seq x y z
N MET A 1 26.73 -14.45 -2.49
CA MET A 1 26.05 -15.71 -2.87
C MET A 1 24.65 -15.68 -2.26
N PHE A 2 23.85 -14.72 -2.72
CA PHE A 2 22.41 -14.68 -2.54
C PHE A 2 21.89 -14.70 -3.98
N GLN A 3 21.33 -15.84 -4.39
CA GLN A 3 20.61 -15.96 -5.65
C GLN A 3 19.32 -15.15 -5.52
N SER A 4 19.20 -14.13 -6.36
CA SER A 4 17.98 -13.37 -6.58
C SER A 4 17.11 -14.14 -7.58
N ASP A 5 16.12 -14.89 -7.09
CA ASP A 5 15.08 -15.51 -7.92
C ASP A 5 14.02 -14.46 -8.30
N LEU A 6 14.42 -13.43 -9.06
CA LEU A 6 13.53 -12.38 -9.57
C LEU A 6 13.50 -12.26 -11.10
N PHE A 7 14.00 -13.29 -11.81
CA PHE A 7 13.73 -13.46 -13.24
C PHE A 7 13.23 -14.88 -13.46
N PRO A 8 12.06 -15.09 -14.09
CA PRO A 8 11.72 -16.41 -14.61
C PRO A 8 12.79 -16.79 -15.62
N ALA A 9 13.43 -17.93 -15.36
CA ALA A 9 14.32 -18.58 -16.30
C ALA A 9 13.60 -18.82 -17.64
N GLY A 10 14.42 -18.89 -18.70
CA GLY A 10 14.01 -18.78 -20.10
C GLY A 10 12.80 -19.60 -20.53
N GLU A 11 12.20 -19.16 -21.64
CA GLU A 11 11.16 -19.84 -22.42
C GLU A 11 11.39 -21.37 -22.49
N GLN A 12 10.93 -22.08 -21.47
CA GLN A 12 10.55 -23.47 -21.57
C GLN A 12 9.21 -23.43 -22.28
N MET A 13 9.10 -24.12 -23.42
CA MET A 13 7.81 -24.40 -24.02
C MET A 13 6.86 -24.88 -22.90
N PRO A 14 5.66 -24.29 -22.75
CA PRO A 14 4.77 -24.68 -21.67
C PRO A 14 4.54 -26.19 -21.77
N ALA A 15 4.74 -26.89 -20.65
CA ALA A 15 4.38 -28.29 -20.55
C ALA A 15 2.90 -28.40 -20.95
N VAL A 16 2.58 -29.32 -21.86
CA VAL A 16 1.21 -29.48 -22.38
C VAL A 16 0.24 -29.63 -21.20
N PRO A 17 -0.79 -28.77 -21.06
CA PRO A 17 -1.74 -28.86 -19.96
C PRO A 17 -2.36 -30.24 -19.87
N LEU A 18 -2.50 -30.78 -18.66
CA LEU A 18 -3.00 -32.14 -18.42
C LEU A 18 -4.37 -32.36 -19.09
N ALA A 19 -5.29 -31.41 -18.93
CA ALA A 19 -6.62 -31.49 -19.55
C ALA A 19 -6.54 -31.54 -21.09
N HIS A 20 -5.61 -30.80 -21.70
CA HIS A 20 -5.39 -30.84 -23.15
C HIS A 20 -4.78 -32.18 -23.60
N ALA A 21 -3.77 -32.68 -22.90
CA ALA A 21 -3.12 -33.95 -23.21
C ALA A 21 -4.13 -35.12 -23.16
N ILE A 22 -4.94 -35.20 -22.11
CA ILE A 22 -6.01 -36.21 -22.01
C ILE A 22 -7.11 -35.97 -23.05
N GLY A 23 -7.49 -34.71 -23.29
CA GLY A 23 -8.47 -34.34 -24.31
C GLY A 23 -8.08 -34.82 -25.71
N ALA A 24 -6.81 -34.66 -26.11
CA ALA A 24 -6.30 -35.18 -27.39
C ALA A 24 -6.43 -36.72 -27.49
N ARG A 25 -6.19 -37.44 -26.39
CA ARG A 25 -6.37 -38.91 -26.35
C ARG A 25 -7.85 -39.31 -26.44
N ILE A 26 -8.74 -38.56 -25.77
CA ILE A 26 -10.19 -38.74 -25.90
C ILE A 26 -10.61 -38.56 -27.35
N ALA A 27 -10.17 -37.49 -28.02
CA ALA A 27 -10.49 -37.22 -29.42
C ALA A 27 -10.05 -38.36 -30.36
N ALA A 28 -8.83 -38.89 -30.16
CA ALA A 28 -8.32 -40.02 -30.93
C ALA A 28 -9.15 -41.31 -30.73
N LEU A 29 -9.59 -41.58 -29.50
CA LEU A 29 -10.47 -42.72 -29.22
C LEU A 29 -11.85 -42.54 -29.83
N LEU A 30 -12.42 -41.33 -29.78
CA LEU A 30 -13.67 -41.01 -30.45
C LEU A 30 -13.53 -41.17 -31.98
N ALA A 31 -12.42 -40.74 -32.58
CA ALA A 31 -12.16 -40.91 -34.01
C ALA A 31 -12.08 -42.39 -34.43
N SER A 32 -11.74 -43.30 -33.51
CA SER A 32 -11.79 -44.75 -33.72
C SER A 32 -13.19 -45.38 -33.60
N GLY A 33 -14.22 -44.57 -33.34
CA GLY A 33 -15.61 -45.01 -33.17
C GLY A 33 -15.93 -45.56 -31.77
N ARG A 34 -15.08 -45.31 -30.77
CA ARG A 34 -15.23 -45.86 -29.41
C ARG A 34 -16.11 -44.96 -28.54
N HIS A 35 -17.08 -45.56 -27.85
CA HIS A 35 -17.81 -44.92 -26.76
C HIS A 35 -16.99 -45.00 -25.47
N LEU A 36 -16.87 -43.89 -24.75
CA LEU A 36 -16.06 -43.76 -23.54
C LEU A 36 -16.95 -43.68 -22.30
N THR A 37 -16.66 -44.52 -21.33
CA THR A 37 -17.25 -44.45 -19.99
C THR A 37 -16.44 -43.55 -19.07
N ARG A 38 -16.99 -43.19 -17.90
CA ARG A 38 -16.23 -42.46 -16.86
C ARG A 38 -14.96 -43.21 -16.44
N THR A 39 -15.03 -44.54 -16.40
CA THR A 39 -13.89 -45.40 -16.05
C THR A 39 -12.82 -45.41 -17.13
N ASP A 40 -13.20 -45.43 -18.42
CA ASP A 40 -12.25 -45.30 -19.53
C ASP A 40 -11.46 -43.99 -19.41
N ILE A 41 -12.16 -42.87 -19.18
CA ILE A 41 -11.52 -41.54 -19.09
C ILE A 41 -10.66 -41.41 -17.84
N SER A 42 -11.13 -41.88 -16.69
CA SER A 42 -10.33 -41.87 -15.44
C SER A 42 -9.06 -42.72 -15.56
N SER A 43 -9.09 -43.79 -16.37
CA SER A 43 -7.90 -44.61 -16.66
C SER A 43 -6.87 -43.82 -17.47
N LEU A 44 -7.30 -42.95 -18.40
CA LEU A 44 -6.37 -42.06 -19.13
C LEU A 44 -5.64 -41.12 -18.16
N PHE A 45 -6.35 -40.54 -17.19
CA PHE A 45 -5.75 -39.71 -16.14
C PHE A 45 -4.78 -40.50 -15.26
N ALA A 46 -5.13 -41.73 -14.89
CA ALA A 46 -4.27 -42.60 -14.08
C ALA A 46 -2.97 -42.98 -14.81
N GLU A 47 -3.05 -43.22 -16.12
CA GLU A 47 -1.87 -43.51 -16.95
C GLU A 47 -0.93 -42.31 -17.05
N GLU A 48 -1.46 -41.08 -17.10
CA GLU A 48 -0.67 -39.86 -17.25
C GLU A 48 -0.11 -39.33 -15.92
N THR A 49 -0.88 -39.48 -14.82
CA THR A 49 -0.56 -38.89 -13.51
C THR A 49 -0.10 -39.90 -12.45
N GLY A 50 -0.29 -41.20 -12.71
CA GLY A 50 -0.05 -42.25 -11.72
C GLY A 50 -1.12 -42.38 -10.63
N ALA A 51 -2.20 -41.59 -10.68
CA ALA A 51 -3.26 -41.57 -9.66
C ALA A 51 -4.64 -41.95 -10.22
N GLN A 52 -5.29 -42.95 -9.61
CA GLN A 52 -6.62 -43.44 -10.04
C GLN A 52 -7.79 -42.57 -9.57
N ASP A 53 -7.69 -41.92 -8.40
CA ASP A 53 -8.79 -41.16 -7.80
C ASP A 53 -8.56 -39.64 -7.89
N TRP A 54 -9.61 -38.93 -8.31
CA TRP A 54 -9.70 -37.46 -8.31
C TRP A 54 -9.48 -36.87 -6.90
N GLY A 55 -8.80 -35.72 -6.81
CA GLY A 55 -8.48 -35.03 -5.54
C GLY A 55 -7.04 -35.26 -5.03
N SER A 56 -6.23 -36.04 -5.74
CA SER A 56 -4.82 -36.29 -5.42
C SER A 56 -3.86 -35.63 -6.42
N ALA A 57 -3.94 -36.00 -7.71
CA ALA A 57 -3.09 -35.47 -8.79
C ALA A 57 -3.87 -34.74 -9.91
N TRP A 58 -5.18 -34.87 -9.95
CA TRP A 58 -6.09 -34.20 -10.89
C TRP A 58 -7.46 -33.97 -10.24
N THR A 59 -8.21 -32.99 -10.72
CA THR A 59 -9.49 -32.53 -10.17
C THR A 59 -10.68 -32.90 -11.07
N ILE A 60 -11.90 -32.74 -10.57
CA ILE A 60 -13.11 -32.88 -11.40
C ILE A 60 -13.17 -31.83 -12.52
N ASP A 61 -12.55 -30.67 -12.31
CA ASP A 61 -12.49 -29.61 -13.31
C ASP A 61 -11.54 -29.99 -14.44
N ASP A 62 -10.39 -30.62 -14.12
CA ASP A 62 -9.49 -31.21 -15.13
C ASP A 62 -10.20 -32.28 -15.97
N TYR A 63 -10.99 -33.14 -15.33
CA TYR A 63 -11.80 -34.15 -16.02
C TYR A 63 -12.82 -33.52 -16.95
N ASN A 64 -13.62 -32.58 -16.46
CA ASN A 64 -14.66 -31.92 -17.25
C ASN A 64 -14.05 -31.14 -18.42
N ASN A 65 -12.93 -30.43 -18.19
CA ASN A 65 -12.18 -29.73 -19.23
C ASN A 65 -11.62 -30.71 -20.27
N ALA A 66 -11.01 -31.82 -19.86
CA ALA A 66 -10.47 -32.81 -20.80
C ALA A 66 -11.56 -33.42 -21.71
N VAL A 67 -12.73 -33.72 -21.16
CA VAL A 67 -13.88 -34.22 -21.94
C VAL A 67 -14.35 -33.17 -22.95
N GLU A 68 -14.41 -31.90 -22.55
CA GLU A 68 -14.76 -30.81 -23.46
C GLU A 68 -13.74 -30.62 -24.57
N ILE A 69 -12.46 -30.55 -24.22
CA ILE A 69 -11.38 -30.40 -25.19
C ILE A 69 -11.40 -31.58 -26.17
N GLY A 70 -11.57 -32.81 -25.69
CA GLY A 70 -11.66 -33.99 -26.56
C GLY A 70 -12.86 -33.95 -27.52
N ALA A 71 -14.02 -33.49 -27.05
CA ALA A 71 -15.18 -33.27 -27.90
C ALA A 71 -14.93 -32.20 -28.97
N LEU A 72 -14.28 -31.08 -28.60
CA LEU A 72 -13.96 -29.98 -29.52
C LEU A 72 -12.94 -30.41 -30.59
N LEU A 73 -11.89 -31.13 -30.19
CA LEU A 73 -10.88 -31.66 -31.11
C LEU A 73 -11.48 -32.69 -32.08
N TRP A 74 -12.34 -33.59 -31.59
CA TRP A 74 -13.04 -34.54 -32.46
C TRP A 74 -13.98 -33.83 -33.44
N LEU A 75 -14.73 -32.81 -32.98
CA LEU A 75 -15.57 -32.00 -33.85
C LEU A 75 -14.76 -31.33 -34.96
N ARG A 76 -13.61 -30.75 -34.62
CA ARG A 76 -12.72 -30.10 -35.58
C ARG A 76 -12.15 -31.05 -36.63
N GLU A 77 -11.74 -32.24 -36.21
CA GLU A 77 -10.87 -33.11 -37.01
C GLU A 77 -11.59 -34.31 -37.64
N SER A 78 -12.73 -34.74 -37.07
CA SER A 78 -13.35 -36.04 -37.41
C SER A 78 -14.87 -36.00 -37.65
N SER A 79 -15.57 -34.93 -37.29
CA SER A 79 -17.04 -34.88 -37.42
C SER A 79 -17.55 -34.68 -38.86
N HIS A 80 -16.72 -34.14 -39.75
CA HIS A 80 -17.07 -33.74 -41.11
C HIS A 80 -18.23 -32.72 -41.22
N ILE A 81 -18.54 -31.98 -40.15
CA ILE A 81 -19.55 -30.91 -40.18
C ILE A 81 -18.91 -29.53 -40.26
N ASP A 82 -19.57 -28.63 -40.98
CA ASP A 82 -19.20 -27.21 -41.12
C ASP A 82 -20.43 -26.30 -40.98
N LEU A 83 -20.28 -24.98 -41.19
CA LEU A 83 -21.42 -24.06 -41.14
C LEU A 83 -22.32 -24.12 -42.38
N ALA A 84 -21.96 -24.85 -43.44
CA ALA A 84 -22.81 -25.08 -44.62
C ALA A 84 -23.69 -26.34 -44.47
N THR A 85 -23.32 -27.24 -43.57
CA THR A 85 -24.05 -28.48 -43.26
C THR A 85 -25.49 -28.17 -42.81
N SER A 86 -26.46 -28.94 -43.30
CA SER A 86 -27.88 -28.78 -42.92
C SER A 86 -28.14 -29.32 -41.50
N ALA A 87 -29.18 -28.83 -40.81
CA ALA A 87 -29.53 -29.33 -39.48
C ALA A 87 -29.70 -30.86 -39.43
N HIS A 88 -30.42 -31.43 -40.39
CA HIS A 88 -30.64 -32.87 -40.49
C HIS A 88 -29.34 -33.68 -40.65
N ALA A 89 -28.35 -33.14 -41.37
CA ALA A 89 -27.07 -33.81 -41.55
C ALA A 89 -26.14 -33.64 -40.33
N ALA A 90 -26.28 -32.53 -39.60
CA ALA A 90 -25.51 -32.24 -38.39
C ALA A 90 -26.02 -32.98 -37.14
N GLU A 91 -27.31 -33.35 -37.12
CA GLU A 91 -27.94 -34.07 -36.00
C GLU A 91 -27.20 -35.36 -35.65
N ALA A 92 -26.92 -36.22 -36.64
CA ALA A 92 -26.29 -37.51 -36.39
C ALA A 92 -24.88 -37.41 -35.77
N PRO A 93 -23.96 -36.55 -36.24
CA PRO A 93 -22.66 -36.35 -35.57
C PRO A 93 -22.76 -35.80 -34.14
N PHE A 94 -23.70 -34.88 -33.87
CA PHE A 94 -23.88 -34.34 -32.52
C PHE A 94 -24.51 -35.36 -31.56
N ASP A 95 -25.51 -36.12 -32.01
CA ASP A 95 -26.12 -37.20 -31.24
C ASP A 95 -25.11 -38.32 -30.96
N TRP A 96 -24.28 -38.65 -31.96
CA TRP A 96 -23.23 -39.65 -31.78
C TRP A 96 -22.20 -39.19 -30.73
N LEU A 97 -21.72 -37.95 -30.83
CA LEU A 97 -20.77 -37.38 -29.87
C LEU A 97 -21.34 -37.38 -28.45
N GLU A 98 -22.61 -37.04 -28.32
CA GLU A 98 -23.31 -37.07 -27.04
C GLU A 98 -23.45 -38.49 -26.49
N ALA A 99 -23.76 -39.47 -27.33
CA ALA A 99 -23.84 -40.88 -26.93
C ALA A 99 -22.46 -41.50 -26.62
N ALA A 100 -21.39 -40.96 -27.21
CA ALA A 100 -20.03 -41.46 -27.09
C ALA A 100 -19.30 -40.96 -25.83
N LEU A 101 -19.84 -39.98 -25.10
CA LEU A 101 -19.25 -39.40 -23.90
C LEU A 101 -20.18 -39.53 -22.68
N PRO A 102 -19.64 -39.65 -21.46
CA PRO A 102 -20.47 -39.81 -20.27
C PRO A 102 -21.17 -38.50 -19.87
N PRO A 103 -22.38 -38.57 -19.27
CA PRO A 103 -23.09 -37.38 -18.85
C PRO A 103 -22.39 -36.64 -17.70
N ARG A 104 -22.38 -35.31 -17.79
CA ARG A 104 -21.67 -34.38 -16.90
C ARG A 104 -22.61 -33.81 -15.82
N HIS A 105 -22.86 -34.61 -14.78
CA HIS A 105 -23.74 -34.22 -13.66
C HIS A 105 -22.99 -33.80 -12.39
N VAL A 106 -21.66 -33.94 -12.35
CA VAL A 106 -20.82 -33.62 -11.18
C VAL A 106 -19.97 -32.40 -11.51
N ARG A 107 -20.03 -31.38 -10.65
CA ARG A 107 -19.36 -30.07 -10.81
C ARG A 107 -18.66 -29.67 -9.52
N SER A 108 -17.59 -28.88 -9.62
CA SER A 108 -16.95 -28.31 -8.43
C SER A 108 -17.80 -27.22 -7.77
N GLU A 109 -17.59 -26.99 -6.47
CA GLU A 109 -18.26 -25.90 -5.75
C GLU A 109 -17.97 -24.54 -6.40
N ALA A 110 -16.73 -24.33 -6.88
CA ALA A 110 -16.32 -23.12 -7.59
C ALA A 110 -17.07 -22.92 -8.93
N GLN A 111 -17.25 -23.98 -9.73
CA GLN A 111 -18.02 -23.91 -10.97
C GLN A 111 -19.50 -23.59 -10.72
N VAL A 112 -20.08 -24.15 -9.66
CA VAL A 112 -21.47 -23.88 -9.25
C VAL A 112 -21.61 -22.45 -8.72
N GLU A 113 -20.65 -21.98 -7.92
CA GLU A 113 -20.64 -20.65 -7.31
C GLU A 113 -20.45 -19.53 -8.35
N LEU A 114 -19.61 -19.76 -9.36
CA LEU A 114 -19.34 -18.82 -10.46
C LEU A 114 -20.30 -18.95 -11.65
N GLN A 115 -21.24 -19.89 -11.61
CA GLN A 115 -22.21 -20.17 -12.69
C GLN A 115 -21.56 -20.36 -14.08
N GLN A 116 -20.38 -20.98 -14.13
CA GLN A 116 -19.65 -21.21 -15.37
C GLN A 116 -20.18 -22.49 -16.06
N PHE A 117 -21.19 -22.33 -16.91
CA PHE A 117 -21.75 -23.45 -17.69
C PHE A 117 -21.21 -23.45 -19.12
N SER A 118 -20.70 -24.61 -19.55
CA SER A 118 -20.19 -24.78 -20.90
C SER A 118 -21.29 -24.78 -21.95
N THR A 119 -21.04 -24.10 -23.05
CA THR A 119 -21.95 -24.04 -24.19
C THR A 119 -22.04 -25.42 -24.88
N PRO A 120 -23.24 -26.00 -25.05
CA PRO A 120 -23.43 -27.24 -25.81
C PRO A 120 -22.89 -27.10 -27.25
N PRO A 121 -22.18 -28.10 -27.80
CA PRO A 121 -21.55 -27.97 -29.12
C PRO A 121 -22.51 -27.63 -30.26
N VAL A 122 -23.70 -28.23 -30.26
CA VAL A 122 -24.76 -27.93 -31.25
C VAL A 122 -25.26 -26.49 -31.14
N LEU A 123 -25.37 -25.95 -29.92
CA LEU A 123 -25.76 -24.56 -29.71
C LEU A 123 -24.66 -23.60 -30.16
N ALA A 124 -23.39 -23.93 -29.89
CA ALA A 124 -22.25 -23.17 -30.39
C ALA A 124 -22.22 -23.11 -31.93
N TRP A 125 -22.56 -24.20 -32.60
CA TRP A 125 -22.67 -24.27 -34.06
C TRP A 125 -23.80 -23.37 -34.60
N LEU A 126 -24.98 -23.42 -33.96
CA LEU A 126 -26.10 -22.54 -34.31
C LEU A 126 -25.78 -21.06 -34.08
N MET A 127 -25.06 -20.72 -33.00
CA MET A 127 -24.60 -19.35 -32.73
C MET A 127 -23.65 -18.86 -33.82
N ALA A 128 -22.71 -19.70 -34.26
CA ALA A 128 -21.80 -19.36 -35.36
C ALA A 128 -22.53 -19.20 -36.70
N LYS A 129 -23.58 -19.99 -36.96
CA LYS A 129 -24.48 -19.76 -38.11
C LYS A 129 -25.24 -18.44 -38.00
N ALA A 130 -25.78 -18.11 -36.82
CA ALA A 130 -26.49 -16.85 -36.60
C ALA A 130 -25.59 -15.63 -36.83
N ALA A 131 -24.32 -15.75 -36.42
CA ALA A 131 -23.29 -14.74 -36.68
C ALA A 131 -22.84 -14.67 -38.15
N ALA A 132 -23.18 -15.67 -38.96
CA ALA A 132 -22.70 -15.85 -40.34
C ALA A 132 -21.17 -15.74 -40.44
N VAL A 133 -20.45 -16.47 -39.58
CA VAL A 133 -18.98 -16.43 -39.50
C VAL A 133 -18.34 -16.86 -40.81
N SER A 134 -17.31 -16.12 -41.23
CA SER A 134 -16.56 -16.35 -42.46
C SER A 134 -15.04 -16.17 -42.26
N ALA A 135 -14.24 -16.60 -43.23
CA ALA A 135 -12.78 -16.41 -43.22
C ALA A 135 -12.32 -14.94 -43.22
N HIS A 136 -13.22 -13.99 -43.47
CA HIS A 136 -12.93 -12.56 -43.43
C HIS A 136 -13.16 -11.93 -42.06
N ASP A 137 -13.62 -12.72 -41.08
CA ASP A 137 -13.98 -12.21 -39.77
C ASP A 137 -12.83 -12.22 -38.77
N THR A 138 -12.85 -11.21 -37.91
CA THR A 138 -12.16 -11.24 -36.62
C THR A 138 -13.23 -11.54 -35.56
N LEU A 139 -13.18 -12.75 -35.01
CA LEU A 139 -14.13 -13.26 -34.02
C LEU A 139 -13.57 -13.06 -32.61
N LEU A 140 -14.33 -12.36 -31.78
CA LEU A 140 -14.05 -12.21 -30.35
C LEU A 140 -14.95 -13.15 -29.54
N GLU A 141 -14.33 -13.89 -28.61
CA GLU A 141 -15.01 -14.61 -27.54
C GLU A 141 -14.53 -14.04 -26.18
N PRO A 142 -15.30 -13.12 -25.55
CA PRO A 142 -14.91 -12.43 -24.31
C PRO A 142 -14.77 -13.33 -23.06
N SER A 143 -15.38 -14.51 -23.11
CA SER A 143 -15.44 -15.50 -22.03
C SER A 143 -15.31 -16.89 -22.66
N ALA A 144 -14.09 -17.24 -23.05
CA ALA A 144 -13.84 -18.34 -23.98
C ALA A 144 -14.01 -19.74 -23.39
N GLY A 145 -13.80 -19.94 -22.09
CA GLY A 145 -13.78 -21.27 -21.50
C GLY A 145 -12.77 -22.17 -22.22
N ASN A 146 -13.22 -23.34 -22.68
CA ASN A 146 -12.42 -24.26 -23.50
C ASN A 146 -12.51 -23.96 -25.02
N GLY A 147 -13.22 -22.90 -25.42
CA GLY A 147 -13.32 -22.42 -26.81
C GLY A 147 -14.39 -23.10 -27.66
N ALA A 148 -15.54 -23.41 -27.06
CA ALA A 148 -16.65 -24.04 -27.79
C ALA A 148 -17.23 -23.14 -28.89
N LEU A 149 -17.31 -21.82 -28.67
CA LEU A 149 -17.77 -20.88 -29.70
C LEU A 149 -16.63 -20.58 -30.70
N ALA A 150 -15.39 -20.43 -30.23
CA ALA A 150 -14.20 -20.25 -31.04
C ALA A 150 -13.97 -21.35 -32.10
N LEU A 151 -14.36 -22.60 -31.79
CA LEU A 151 -14.21 -23.75 -32.69
C LEU A 151 -14.71 -23.44 -34.11
N TRP A 152 -15.90 -22.87 -34.24
CA TRP A 152 -16.53 -22.64 -35.54
C TRP A 152 -15.90 -21.48 -36.32
N GLY A 153 -15.33 -20.50 -35.61
CA GLY A 153 -14.45 -19.51 -36.23
C GLY A 153 -13.19 -20.14 -36.77
N SER A 154 -12.57 -21.06 -36.01
CA SER A 154 -11.39 -21.81 -36.47
C SER A 154 -11.69 -22.67 -37.70
N VAL A 155 -12.81 -23.41 -37.72
CA VAL A 155 -13.23 -24.22 -38.88
C VAL A 155 -13.44 -23.35 -40.14
N GLN A 156 -13.89 -22.11 -39.97
CA GLN A 156 -14.05 -21.15 -41.06
C GLN A 156 -12.78 -20.34 -41.40
N ASN A 157 -11.65 -20.61 -40.74
CA ASN A 157 -10.41 -19.84 -40.89
C ASN A 157 -10.56 -18.35 -40.55
N ALA A 158 -11.45 -17.99 -39.62
CA ALA A 158 -11.55 -16.65 -39.07
C ALA A 158 -10.35 -16.34 -38.15
N SER A 159 -10.00 -15.06 -38.01
CA SER A 159 -9.02 -14.62 -37.01
C SER A 159 -9.68 -14.63 -35.62
N LEU A 160 -9.03 -15.23 -34.62
CA LEU A 160 -9.62 -15.44 -33.31
C LEU A 160 -8.98 -14.54 -32.24
N ILE A 161 -9.82 -13.90 -31.43
CA ILE A 161 -9.45 -13.19 -30.21
C ILE A 161 -10.22 -13.84 -29.06
N LEU A 162 -9.52 -14.52 -28.16
CA LEU A 162 -10.11 -15.31 -27.09
C LEU A 162 -9.69 -14.73 -25.74
N ASN A 163 -10.65 -14.54 -24.83
CA ASN A 163 -10.36 -14.04 -23.50
C ASN A 163 -10.80 -15.06 -22.43
N GLU A 164 -9.86 -15.50 -21.60
CA GLU A 164 -10.12 -16.45 -20.52
C GLU A 164 -9.31 -16.11 -19.25
N ILE A 165 -10.04 -15.91 -18.15
CA ILE A 165 -9.48 -15.51 -16.86
C ILE A 165 -8.84 -16.71 -16.16
N ASP A 166 -9.44 -17.90 -16.28
CA ASP A 166 -8.90 -19.11 -15.66
C ASP A 166 -7.57 -19.52 -16.32
N PRO A 167 -6.47 -19.60 -15.55
CA PRO A 167 -5.15 -19.90 -16.11
C PRO A 167 -5.09 -21.28 -16.77
N ALA A 168 -5.72 -22.31 -16.22
CA ALA A 168 -5.64 -23.67 -16.75
C ALA A 168 -6.36 -23.83 -18.10
N ARG A 169 -7.55 -23.22 -18.24
CA ARG A 169 -8.26 -23.16 -19.51
C ARG A 169 -7.55 -22.27 -20.53
N ARG A 170 -7.01 -21.12 -20.09
CA ARG A 170 -6.23 -20.23 -20.96
C ARG A 170 -5.01 -20.94 -21.54
N ASP A 171 -4.25 -21.67 -20.72
CA ASP A 171 -3.10 -22.43 -21.17
C ASP A 171 -3.54 -23.52 -22.17
N SER A 172 -4.68 -24.18 -21.93
CA SER A 172 -5.26 -25.15 -22.87
C SER A 172 -5.66 -24.50 -24.21
N LEU A 173 -6.25 -23.29 -24.20
CA LEU A 173 -6.62 -22.55 -25.41
C LEU A 173 -5.42 -22.29 -26.33
N VAL A 174 -4.22 -22.05 -25.79
CA VAL A 174 -2.99 -21.86 -26.58
C VAL A 174 -2.69 -23.10 -27.43
N HIS A 175 -2.96 -24.29 -26.91
CA HIS A 175 -2.77 -25.54 -27.64
C HIS A 175 -3.93 -25.86 -28.58
N ILE A 176 -5.17 -25.55 -28.19
CA ILE A 176 -6.36 -25.79 -29.03
C ILE A 176 -6.37 -24.83 -30.22
N PHE A 177 -6.04 -23.56 -30.02
CA PHE A 177 -6.05 -22.51 -31.04
C PHE A 177 -4.71 -21.77 -31.11
N PRO A 178 -3.64 -22.39 -31.66
CA PRO A 178 -2.29 -21.79 -31.69
C PRO A 178 -2.19 -20.46 -32.45
N ALA A 179 -3.14 -20.18 -33.34
CA ALA A 179 -3.18 -18.95 -34.14
C ALA A 179 -4.07 -17.85 -33.52
N ALA A 180 -4.70 -18.09 -32.37
CA ALA A 180 -5.56 -17.12 -31.70
C ALA A 180 -4.75 -16.12 -30.85
N THR A 181 -5.22 -14.89 -30.78
CA THR A 181 -4.78 -13.93 -29.76
C THR A 181 -5.51 -14.24 -28.47
N ILE A 182 -4.77 -14.58 -27.40
CA ILE A 182 -5.35 -15.00 -26.13
C ILE A 182 -5.04 -13.97 -25.03
N THR A 183 -6.07 -13.50 -24.32
CA THR A 183 -5.96 -12.53 -23.21
C THR A 183 -6.63 -13.02 -21.93
N ALA A 184 -6.42 -12.30 -20.82
CA ALA A 184 -6.92 -12.64 -19.49
C ALA A 184 -7.57 -11.44 -18.77
N HIS A 185 -8.30 -10.61 -19.51
CA HIS A 185 -8.97 -9.42 -19.00
C HIS A 185 -10.32 -9.77 -18.35
N ASP A 186 -10.81 -8.92 -17.44
CA ASP A 186 -12.22 -8.97 -17.04
C ASP A 186 -13.10 -8.70 -18.27
N GLY A 187 -14.10 -9.56 -18.51
CA GLY A 187 -15.03 -9.44 -19.63
C GLY A 187 -15.81 -8.12 -19.66
N GLU A 188 -16.01 -7.46 -18.51
CA GLU A 188 -16.61 -6.11 -18.44
C GLU A 188 -15.67 -5.00 -18.96
N LEU A 189 -14.36 -5.27 -19.03
CA LEU A 189 -13.32 -4.30 -19.40
C LEU A 189 -12.77 -4.52 -20.82
N ILE A 190 -13.36 -5.42 -21.60
CA ILE A 190 -12.87 -5.76 -22.95
C ILE A 190 -12.85 -4.53 -23.87
N ALA A 191 -13.84 -3.65 -23.81
CA ALA A 191 -13.83 -2.41 -24.59
C ALA A 191 -12.60 -1.53 -24.34
N ASP A 192 -12.09 -1.51 -23.11
CA ASP A 192 -11.01 -0.62 -22.67
C ASP A 192 -9.62 -1.26 -22.86
N LEU A 193 -9.57 -2.59 -22.74
CA LEU A 193 -8.33 -3.38 -22.71
C LEU A 193 -8.00 -4.08 -24.02
N LEU A 194 -8.97 -4.28 -24.92
CA LEU A 194 -8.73 -4.90 -26.21
C LEU A 194 -7.71 -4.09 -27.03
N ARG A 195 -6.66 -4.76 -27.50
CA ARG A 195 -5.64 -4.20 -28.37
C ARG A 195 -5.70 -4.90 -29.72
N GLY A 196 -5.62 -4.12 -30.81
CA GLY A 196 -5.63 -4.65 -32.18
C GLY A 196 -6.88 -4.28 -32.97
N ALA A 197 -7.23 -5.11 -33.96
CA ALA A 197 -8.36 -4.85 -34.83
C ALA A 197 -9.70 -5.07 -34.10
N ALA A 198 -10.64 -4.15 -34.28
CA ALA A 198 -12.00 -4.30 -33.76
C ALA A 198 -12.68 -5.54 -34.37
N PRO A 199 -13.30 -6.41 -33.56
CA PRO A 199 -13.92 -7.63 -34.05
C PRO A 199 -15.15 -7.33 -34.90
N SER A 200 -15.30 -8.08 -36.00
CA SER A 200 -16.47 -8.04 -36.87
C SER A 200 -17.57 -9.00 -36.40
N VAL A 201 -17.23 -9.96 -35.55
CA VAL A 201 -18.15 -10.90 -34.93
C VAL A 201 -17.81 -11.05 -33.44
N VAL A 202 -18.84 -11.08 -32.60
CA VAL A 202 -18.71 -11.51 -31.20
C VAL A 202 -19.64 -12.69 -30.94
N LEU A 203 -19.09 -13.77 -30.39
CA LEU A 203 -19.87 -14.88 -29.84
C LEU A 203 -19.61 -14.93 -28.32
N MET A 204 -20.66 -14.96 -27.49
CA MET A 204 -20.45 -14.97 -26.04
C MET A 204 -21.49 -15.74 -25.24
N ASN A 205 -21.04 -16.30 -24.13
CA ASN A 205 -21.86 -16.86 -23.06
C ASN A 205 -21.30 -16.32 -21.72
N PRO A 206 -21.64 -15.07 -21.35
CA PRO A 206 -21.08 -14.42 -20.17
C PRO A 206 -21.56 -15.09 -18.87
N PRO A 207 -20.86 -14.89 -17.74
CA PRO A 207 -21.35 -15.29 -16.42
C PRO A 207 -22.65 -14.53 -16.07
N PHE A 208 -23.60 -15.22 -15.45
CA PHE A 208 -24.96 -14.69 -15.23
C PHE A 208 -25.15 -13.90 -13.93
N ALA A 209 -24.34 -14.15 -12.90
CA ALA A 209 -24.59 -13.58 -11.56
C ALA A 209 -23.33 -13.15 -10.77
N ARG A 210 -22.13 -13.13 -11.37
CA ARG A 210 -20.89 -12.76 -10.67
C ARG A 210 -19.82 -12.13 -11.56
N SER A 211 -19.23 -11.03 -11.10
CA SER A 211 -17.97 -10.43 -11.61
C SER A 211 -16.85 -10.59 -10.56
N GLN A 212 -15.60 -10.70 -11.01
CA GLN A 212 -14.43 -10.89 -10.14
C GLN A 212 -14.14 -9.65 -9.28
N GLU A 213 -14.44 -8.44 -9.79
CA GLU A 213 -14.25 -7.19 -9.06
C GLU A 213 -15.43 -6.86 -8.12
N ARG A 214 -16.65 -7.32 -8.44
CA ARG A 214 -17.90 -6.89 -7.78
C ARG A 214 -18.63 -7.95 -6.94
N GLY A 215 -18.27 -9.23 -7.05
CA GLY A 215 -18.99 -10.31 -6.38
C GLY A 215 -20.33 -10.62 -7.05
N LYS A 216 -21.36 -10.96 -6.27
CA LYS A 216 -22.66 -11.45 -6.79
C LYS A 216 -23.55 -10.30 -7.25
N ASP A 217 -23.81 -10.23 -8.56
CA ASP A 217 -24.52 -9.13 -9.21
C ASP A 217 -25.44 -9.66 -10.32
N GLY A 218 -26.72 -9.27 -10.30
CA GLY A 218 -27.73 -9.72 -11.28
C GLY A 218 -27.57 -9.10 -12.67
N GLU A 219 -26.72 -8.09 -12.83
CA GLU A 219 -26.55 -7.34 -14.08
C GLU A 219 -25.22 -7.66 -14.80
N THR A 220 -24.39 -8.56 -14.27
CA THR A 220 -23.07 -8.89 -14.87
C THR A 220 -23.17 -9.24 -16.36
N ALA A 221 -24.11 -10.11 -16.75
CA ALA A 221 -24.26 -10.51 -18.15
C ALA A 221 -24.57 -9.32 -19.09
N GLN A 222 -25.32 -8.33 -18.59
CA GLN A 222 -25.64 -7.11 -19.34
C GLN A 222 -24.40 -6.22 -19.54
N ARG A 223 -23.54 -6.09 -18.53
CA ARG A 223 -22.32 -5.28 -18.62
C ARG A 223 -21.28 -5.89 -19.56
N HIS A 224 -21.11 -7.21 -19.51
CA HIS A 224 -20.29 -7.93 -20.47
C HIS A 224 -20.79 -7.73 -21.91
N LEU A 225 -22.12 -7.82 -22.13
CA LEU A 225 -22.71 -7.58 -23.45
C LEU A 225 -22.47 -6.14 -23.94
N ARG A 226 -22.65 -5.15 -23.07
CA ARG A 226 -22.38 -3.73 -23.39
C ARG A 226 -20.91 -3.50 -23.76
N SER A 227 -19.99 -4.07 -22.99
CA SER A 227 -18.54 -4.00 -23.26
C SER A 227 -18.19 -4.64 -24.61
N ALA A 228 -18.77 -5.81 -24.90
CA ALA A 228 -18.62 -6.49 -26.19
C ALA A 228 -19.12 -5.62 -27.36
N ILE A 229 -20.31 -5.03 -27.25
CA ILE A 229 -20.86 -4.12 -28.27
C ILE A 229 -19.95 -2.90 -28.46
N ARG A 230 -19.47 -2.27 -27.38
CA ARG A 230 -18.53 -1.13 -27.46
C ARG A 230 -17.24 -1.52 -28.19
N SER A 231 -16.67 -2.69 -27.90
CA SER A 231 -15.44 -3.18 -28.53
C SER A 231 -15.58 -3.52 -30.02
N ALA A 232 -16.79 -3.89 -30.46
CA ALA A 232 -17.03 -4.39 -31.82
C ALA A 232 -17.00 -3.29 -32.89
N ALA A 233 -16.63 -3.69 -34.12
CA ALA A 233 -16.62 -2.80 -35.28
C ALA A 233 -18.04 -2.33 -35.66
N ALA A 234 -18.17 -1.17 -36.29
CA ALA A 234 -19.44 -0.74 -36.87
C ALA A 234 -19.91 -1.76 -37.93
N GLY A 235 -21.16 -2.22 -37.82
CA GLY A 235 -21.72 -3.30 -38.64
C GLY A 235 -21.38 -4.72 -38.16
N ALA A 236 -20.73 -4.88 -37.01
CA ALA A 236 -20.45 -6.19 -36.43
C ALA A 236 -21.72 -6.90 -35.97
N ARG A 237 -21.70 -8.24 -35.99
CA ARG A 237 -22.77 -9.07 -35.45
C ARG A 237 -22.37 -9.68 -34.11
N ILE A 238 -23.21 -9.53 -33.10
CA ILE A 238 -23.01 -10.02 -31.74
C ILE A 238 -24.09 -11.07 -31.45
N VAL A 239 -23.67 -12.27 -31.03
CA VAL A 239 -24.56 -13.36 -30.65
C VAL A 239 -24.25 -13.77 -29.22
N ALA A 240 -25.25 -13.70 -28.34
CA ALA A 240 -25.07 -13.91 -26.91
C ALA A 240 -26.11 -14.87 -26.32
N ILE A 241 -25.68 -15.70 -25.37
CA ILE A 241 -26.56 -16.45 -24.47
C ILE A 241 -26.71 -15.66 -23.17
N LEU A 242 -27.94 -15.35 -22.77
CA LEU A 242 -28.25 -14.52 -21.60
C LEU A 242 -29.27 -15.19 -20.66
N PRO A 243 -29.36 -14.75 -19.39
CA PRO A 243 -30.36 -15.26 -18.45
C PRO A 243 -31.79 -15.10 -18.98
N ASN A 244 -32.71 -16.01 -18.62
CA ASN A 244 -34.13 -15.94 -19.01
C ASN A 244 -34.79 -14.58 -18.71
N GLY A 245 -34.41 -13.96 -17.59
CA GLY A 245 -34.96 -12.68 -17.13
C GLY A 245 -34.38 -11.44 -17.83
N PHE A 246 -33.43 -11.61 -18.75
CA PHE A 246 -32.85 -10.47 -19.48
C PHE A 246 -33.87 -9.85 -20.45
N ASP A 247 -34.09 -8.54 -20.31
CA ASP A 247 -34.94 -7.76 -21.21
C ASP A 247 -34.13 -7.21 -22.38
N ALA A 248 -34.07 -8.00 -23.46
CA ALA A 248 -33.33 -7.62 -24.66
C ALA A 248 -33.91 -6.40 -25.37
N CYS A 249 -35.22 -6.15 -25.25
CA CYS A 249 -35.87 -5.02 -25.91
C CYS A 249 -35.48 -3.71 -25.22
N THR A 250 -35.63 -3.64 -23.89
CA THR A 250 -35.23 -2.46 -23.11
C THR A 250 -33.71 -2.23 -23.20
N PHE A 251 -32.91 -3.29 -23.20
CA PHE A 251 -31.47 -3.15 -23.41
C PHE A 251 -31.16 -2.54 -24.78
N ALA A 252 -31.80 -3.01 -25.85
CA ALA A 252 -31.62 -2.45 -27.20
C ALA A 252 -32.04 -0.98 -27.29
N GLU A 253 -33.17 -0.60 -26.68
CA GLU A 253 -33.65 0.78 -26.62
C GLU A 253 -32.65 1.73 -25.92
N ALA A 254 -31.87 1.21 -24.97
CA ALA A 254 -30.84 1.95 -24.26
C ALA A 254 -29.48 1.98 -24.99
N GLN A 255 -29.34 1.31 -26.14
CA GLN A 255 -28.10 1.31 -26.92
C GLN A 255 -28.28 2.09 -28.24
N ASP A 256 -27.65 3.26 -28.35
CA ASP A 256 -27.71 4.11 -29.55
C ASP A 256 -27.05 3.47 -30.80
N GLU A 257 -26.21 2.44 -30.62
CA GLU A 257 -25.39 1.84 -31.67
C GLU A 257 -25.74 0.38 -32.03
N ALA A 258 -26.74 -0.23 -31.37
CA ALA A 258 -27.05 -1.66 -31.54
C ALA A 258 -28.53 -1.93 -31.82
N SER A 259 -28.80 -2.70 -32.87
CA SER A 259 -30.15 -3.13 -33.27
C SER A 259 -30.37 -4.60 -32.94
N LEU A 260 -31.44 -4.92 -32.21
CA LEU A 260 -31.84 -6.30 -31.89
C LEU A 260 -32.46 -6.99 -33.11
N LEU A 261 -31.95 -8.18 -33.46
CA LEU A 261 -32.43 -8.99 -34.59
C LEU A 261 -33.13 -10.27 -34.15
N LEU A 262 -32.66 -10.89 -33.06
CA LEU A 262 -33.19 -12.15 -32.54
C LEU A 262 -33.34 -12.05 -31.03
N ASN A 263 -34.45 -12.56 -30.51
CA ASN A 263 -34.66 -12.76 -29.08
C ASN A 263 -35.49 -14.04 -28.87
N VAL A 264 -34.81 -15.18 -28.80
CA VAL A 264 -35.46 -16.50 -28.66
C VAL A 264 -35.18 -17.07 -27.28
N ARG A 265 -36.24 -17.47 -26.58
CA ARG A 265 -36.12 -18.23 -25.34
C ARG A 265 -35.88 -19.70 -25.67
N LEU A 266 -34.84 -20.27 -25.07
CA LEU A 266 -34.50 -21.68 -25.23
C LEU A 266 -34.86 -22.45 -23.96
N GLN A 267 -35.82 -23.36 -24.08
CA GLN A 267 -36.20 -24.25 -23.00
C GLN A 267 -35.29 -25.48 -23.02
N GLN A 268 -34.69 -25.83 -21.88
CA GLN A 268 -33.90 -27.06 -21.71
C GLN A 268 -32.61 -27.18 -22.53
N ALA A 269 -32.10 -26.10 -23.13
CA ALA A 269 -30.87 -26.11 -23.96
C ALA A 269 -29.64 -26.69 -23.25
N PHE A 270 -29.58 -26.63 -21.92
CA PHE A 270 -28.46 -27.15 -21.11
C PHE A 270 -28.81 -28.41 -20.30
N ARG A 271 -29.98 -29.03 -20.53
CA ARG A 271 -30.49 -30.12 -19.70
C ARG A 271 -29.51 -31.30 -19.63
N ARG A 272 -28.86 -31.59 -20.77
CA ARG A 272 -27.90 -32.69 -20.91
C ARG A 272 -26.46 -32.31 -20.50
N THR A 273 -26.13 -31.02 -20.46
CA THR A 273 -24.93 -30.46 -19.78
C THR A 273 -25.12 -30.24 -18.28
N GLY A 274 -26.29 -30.59 -17.71
CA GLY A 274 -26.56 -30.65 -16.28
C GLY A 274 -27.33 -29.46 -15.67
N THR A 275 -27.95 -28.59 -16.47
CA THR A 275 -28.88 -27.54 -15.96
C THR A 275 -30.17 -27.44 -16.78
N GLY A 276 -31.33 -27.43 -16.12
CA GLY A 276 -32.63 -27.21 -16.77
C GLY A 276 -33.02 -25.73 -16.92
N ILE A 277 -32.07 -24.80 -16.75
CA ILE A 277 -32.33 -23.36 -16.70
C ILE A 277 -32.66 -22.88 -18.12
N ALA A 278 -33.78 -22.18 -18.28
CA ALA A 278 -34.10 -21.51 -19.54
C ALA A 278 -33.12 -20.35 -19.76
N VAL A 279 -32.70 -20.14 -21.00
CA VAL A 279 -31.82 -19.04 -21.40
C VAL A 279 -32.45 -18.27 -22.57
N ARG A 280 -31.90 -17.11 -22.91
CA ARG A 280 -32.23 -16.38 -24.13
C ARG A 280 -31.04 -16.40 -25.07
N LEU A 281 -31.28 -16.74 -26.33
CA LEU A 281 -30.35 -16.48 -27.42
C LEU A 281 -30.74 -15.14 -28.06
N VAL A 282 -29.81 -14.20 -28.06
CA VAL A 282 -30.01 -12.88 -28.66
C VAL A 282 -28.97 -12.60 -29.75
N VAL A 283 -29.40 -11.88 -30.79
CA VAL A 283 -28.53 -11.43 -31.88
C VAL A 283 -28.70 -9.93 -32.05
N PHE A 284 -27.59 -9.21 -32.08
CA PHE A 284 -27.53 -7.77 -32.35
C PHE A 284 -26.63 -7.50 -33.55
N ASP A 285 -26.99 -6.48 -34.35
CA ASP A 285 -26.05 -5.82 -35.27
C ASP A 285 -25.68 -4.45 -34.72
N LYS A 286 -24.38 -4.11 -34.69
CA LYS A 286 -23.88 -2.80 -34.27
C LYS A 286 -24.10 -1.77 -35.39
N THR A 287 -25.35 -1.43 -35.65
CA THR A 287 -25.77 -0.46 -36.66
C THR A 287 -26.79 0.50 -36.07
N PRO A 288 -26.71 1.81 -36.37
CA PRO A 288 -27.56 2.81 -35.72
C PRO A 288 -29.06 2.56 -35.90
N ILE A 289 -29.53 2.05 -37.04
CA ILE A 289 -30.95 1.76 -37.28
C ILE A 289 -31.11 0.69 -38.37
N VAL A 290 -31.70 -0.47 -38.04
CA VAL A 290 -32.43 -1.31 -39.01
C VAL A 290 -33.89 -1.41 -38.57
N SER A 291 -34.79 -0.89 -39.41
CA SER A 291 -36.25 -1.02 -39.26
C SER A 291 -36.70 -2.45 -39.60
N SER A 292 -36.32 -3.42 -38.79
CA SER A 292 -36.89 -4.77 -38.83
C SER A 292 -37.28 -5.18 -37.42
N SER A 293 -38.53 -5.60 -37.23
CA SER A 293 -38.97 -6.19 -35.96
C SER A 293 -38.11 -7.41 -35.65
N ALA A 294 -37.48 -7.44 -34.47
CA ALA A 294 -36.71 -8.59 -34.02
C ALA A 294 -37.55 -9.87 -34.08
N ILE A 295 -36.94 -10.98 -34.48
CA ILE A 295 -37.58 -12.29 -34.44
C ILE A 295 -37.64 -12.72 -32.97
N ILE A 296 -38.86 -12.83 -32.43
CA ILE A 296 -39.12 -13.24 -31.05
C ILE A 296 -39.75 -14.62 -31.07
N GLY A 297 -39.20 -15.55 -30.29
CA GLY A 297 -39.69 -16.94 -30.25
C GLY A 297 -39.43 -17.63 -28.91
N ASP A 298 -40.03 -18.79 -28.74
CA ASP A 298 -39.80 -19.71 -27.61
C ASP A 298 -39.77 -21.13 -28.16
N THR A 299 -38.64 -21.83 -28.02
CA THR A 299 -38.47 -23.18 -28.55
C THR A 299 -37.67 -24.07 -27.58
N ALA A 300 -37.94 -25.38 -27.66
CA ALA A 300 -37.14 -26.43 -27.03
C ALA A 300 -36.42 -27.31 -28.07
N ASP A 301 -36.66 -27.07 -29.36
CA ASP A 301 -36.17 -27.87 -30.48
C ASP A 301 -35.04 -27.13 -31.21
N LEU A 302 -33.89 -27.79 -31.33
CA LEU A 302 -32.72 -27.24 -32.01
C LEU A 302 -32.90 -27.15 -33.53
N ILE A 303 -33.80 -27.93 -34.12
CA ILE A 303 -34.16 -27.85 -35.54
C ILE A 303 -35.01 -26.61 -35.79
N GLU A 304 -36.01 -26.34 -34.95
CA GLU A 304 -36.80 -25.10 -35.00
C GLU A 304 -35.91 -23.87 -34.78
N LEU A 305 -34.95 -23.94 -33.85
CA LEU A 305 -33.96 -22.89 -33.67
C LEU A 305 -33.09 -22.68 -34.93
N HIS A 306 -32.73 -23.74 -35.63
CA HIS A 306 -31.98 -23.64 -36.89
C HIS A 306 -32.78 -22.90 -37.96
N GLU A 307 -34.06 -23.22 -38.13
CA GLU A 307 -34.94 -22.54 -39.08
C GLU A 307 -35.02 -21.04 -38.76
N ILE A 308 -35.26 -20.69 -37.50
CA ILE A 308 -35.27 -19.30 -37.03
C ILE A 308 -33.93 -18.58 -37.31
N VAL A 309 -32.80 -19.25 -37.05
CA VAL A 309 -31.46 -18.68 -37.30
C VAL A 309 -31.22 -18.44 -38.80
N THR A 310 -31.76 -19.29 -39.68
CA THR A 310 -31.63 -19.10 -41.14
C THR A 310 -32.48 -17.97 -41.71
N GLU A 311 -33.48 -17.49 -40.97
CA GLU A 311 -34.30 -16.33 -41.34
C GLU A 311 -33.63 -14.98 -41.03
N LEU A 312 -32.49 -14.97 -40.33
CA LEU A 312 -31.79 -13.74 -39.97
C LEU A 312 -31.33 -12.97 -41.22
N PRO A 313 -31.43 -11.62 -41.20
CA PRO A 313 -30.99 -10.81 -42.32
C PRO A 313 -29.48 -10.97 -42.56
N ARG A 314 -29.07 -10.81 -43.82
CA ARG A 314 -27.65 -10.82 -44.21
C ARG A 314 -26.89 -9.71 -43.48
N ARG A 315 -25.72 -10.06 -42.93
CA ARG A 315 -24.83 -9.13 -42.22
C ARG A 315 -24.32 -8.03 -43.15
N ALA A 316 -24.22 -6.81 -42.63
CA ALA A 316 -23.58 -5.70 -43.33
C ALA A 316 -22.08 -5.99 -43.58
N ARG A 317 -21.53 -5.50 -44.70
CA ARG A 317 -20.09 -5.61 -44.96
C ARG A 317 -19.32 -4.64 -44.08
N THR A 318 -18.52 -5.16 -43.16
CA THR A 318 -17.59 -4.39 -42.33
C THR A 318 -16.41 -3.92 -43.19
N SER A 319 -16.23 -2.61 -43.34
CA SER A 319 -15.05 -2.03 -44.01
C SER A 319 -13.84 -2.19 -43.09
N ALA A 320 -13.03 -3.23 -43.31
CA ALA A 320 -11.78 -3.41 -42.58
C ALA A 320 -10.68 -2.50 -43.18
N SER A 321 -10.31 -1.45 -42.45
CA SER A 321 -9.12 -0.64 -42.72
C SER A 321 -7.87 -1.49 -42.51
N LEU A 322 -7.31 -2.06 -43.58
CA LEU A 322 -6.02 -2.76 -43.55
C LEU A 322 -4.87 -1.76 -43.39
N HIS A 323 -4.56 -1.35 -42.16
CA HIS A 323 -3.27 -0.70 -41.87
C HIS A 323 -2.19 -1.77 -41.70
N ARG A 324 -1.53 -2.08 -42.81
CA ARG A 324 -0.30 -2.90 -42.86
C ARG A 324 0.86 -2.06 -42.33
N LEU A 325 1.38 -2.39 -41.14
CA LEU A 325 2.66 -1.86 -40.65
C LEU A 325 3.83 -2.51 -41.42
N PRO A 326 4.96 -1.81 -41.64
CA PRO A 326 6.08 -2.32 -42.42
C PRO A 326 6.85 -3.39 -41.65
N VAL A 327 7.18 -4.49 -42.33
CA VAL A 327 8.12 -5.51 -41.87
C VAL A 327 9.51 -4.88 -41.76
N GLY A 328 9.97 -4.67 -40.53
CA GLY A 328 11.38 -4.38 -40.22
C GLY A 328 12.23 -5.63 -40.41
N LYS A 329 13.39 -5.48 -41.04
CA LYS A 329 14.36 -6.55 -41.35
C LYS A 329 14.94 -7.19 -40.08
N PRO A 330 15.36 -8.47 -40.12
CA PRO A 330 16.04 -9.09 -38.99
C PRO A 330 17.45 -8.51 -38.85
N VAL A 331 17.75 -7.94 -37.68
CA VAL A 331 19.12 -7.58 -37.30
C VAL A 331 19.77 -8.82 -36.69
N ARG A 332 20.88 -9.25 -37.30
CA ARG A 332 21.74 -10.33 -36.83
C ARG A 332 22.33 -9.98 -35.47
N LEU A 333 22.09 -10.81 -34.45
CA LEU A 333 22.95 -10.86 -33.27
C LEU A 333 24.31 -11.44 -33.68
N LEU A 334 25.35 -10.62 -33.66
CA LEU A 334 26.72 -11.11 -33.58
C LEU A 334 27.02 -11.40 -32.11
N GLY A 335 27.15 -12.68 -31.79
CA GLY A 335 27.76 -13.11 -30.54
C GLY A 335 29.20 -12.62 -30.46
N LYS A 336 29.57 -12.03 -29.32
CA LYS A 336 30.96 -11.95 -28.90
C LYS A 336 31.11 -12.59 -27.53
N THR A 337 32.08 -13.49 -27.53
CA THR A 337 32.51 -14.40 -26.49
C THR A 337 32.95 -13.68 -25.22
N SER A 338 32.49 -14.25 -24.12
CA SER A 338 33.04 -14.13 -22.77
C SER A 338 34.58 -14.16 -22.73
N THR A 339 35.18 -13.19 -22.06
CA THR A 339 36.44 -13.37 -21.35
C THR A 339 36.22 -12.96 -19.91
N GLN A 340 36.34 -13.96 -19.03
CA GLN A 340 36.22 -13.87 -17.58
C GLN A 340 37.25 -12.90 -16.98
N SER A 341 36.81 -12.02 -16.10
CA SER A 341 37.67 -11.42 -15.07
C SER A 341 36.98 -11.55 -13.71
N ALA A 342 37.67 -12.17 -12.76
CA ALA A 342 37.17 -12.53 -11.44
C ALA A 342 36.77 -11.30 -10.59
N PRO A 343 35.79 -11.43 -9.68
CA PRO A 343 35.42 -10.35 -8.77
C PRO A 343 36.47 -10.22 -7.66
N VAL A 344 37.13 -9.06 -7.61
CA VAL A 344 37.98 -8.65 -6.49
C VAL A 344 37.07 -8.24 -5.34
N ARG A 345 37.11 -8.98 -4.23
CA ARG A 345 36.50 -8.57 -2.95
C ARG A 345 37.27 -7.38 -2.37
N PRO A 346 36.61 -6.31 -1.91
CA PRO A 346 37.25 -5.36 -1.02
C PRO A 346 37.52 -6.03 0.33
N VAL A 347 38.80 -6.08 0.72
CA VAL A 347 39.25 -6.40 2.06
C VAL A 347 39.31 -5.09 2.84
N ALA A 348 38.63 -5.02 3.98
CA ALA A 348 38.68 -3.88 4.88
C ALA A 348 40.06 -3.76 5.56
N PRO A 349 40.59 -2.53 5.70
CA PRO A 349 41.61 -2.27 6.69
C PRO A 349 41.20 -1.05 7.52
N PHE A 350 40.55 -1.27 8.66
CA PHE A 350 40.68 -0.30 9.75
C PHE A 350 41.09 -1.05 11.01
N ALA A 351 42.33 -0.77 11.40
CA ALA A 351 42.89 -1.14 12.67
C ALA A 351 41.93 -0.65 13.77
N ALA A 352 41.49 -1.56 14.62
CA ALA A 352 40.85 -1.20 15.86
C ALA A 352 41.87 -0.41 16.69
N THR A 353 41.66 0.90 16.79
CA THR A 353 42.23 1.69 17.88
C THR A 353 41.76 1.04 19.18
N PRO A 354 42.63 0.82 20.18
CA PRO A 354 42.20 0.24 21.44
C PRO A 354 41.11 1.13 22.03
N ALA A 355 39.97 0.55 22.41
CA ALA A 355 38.96 1.25 23.19
C ALA A 355 39.66 1.85 24.41
N ALA A 356 39.77 3.18 24.43
CA ALA A 356 40.14 3.89 25.62
C ALA A 356 39.10 3.48 26.67
N THR A 357 39.52 2.75 27.70
CA THR A 357 38.73 2.64 28.92
C THR A 357 38.60 4.07 29.44
N ALA A 358 37.53 4.77 29.05
CA ALA A 358 37.22 6.08 29.55
C ALA A 358 37.05 5.92 31.06
N THR A 359 38.02 6.44 31.82
CA THR A 359 37.93 6.51 33.27
C THR A 359 36.69 7.32 33.62
N ALA A 360 35.71 6.70 34.28
CA ALA A 360 34.47 7.36 34.68
C ALA A 360 34.66 8.11 36.00
N ILE A 361 34.24 9.37 36.06
CA ILE A 361 34.29 10.23 37.25
C ILE A 361 32.88 10.66 37.63
N ASP A 362 32.69 11.04 38.89
CA ASP A 362 31.43 11.62 39.35
C ASP A 362 31.41 13.12 38.99
N LEU A 363 30.28 13.57 38.42
CA LEU A 363 30.05 14.98 38.11
C LEU A 363 30.06 15.79 39.41
N THR A 364 31.09 16.61 39.57
CA THR A 364 31.25 17.49 40.74
C THR A 364 30.56 18.82 40.48
N TYR A 365 29.68 19.23 41.38
CA TYR A 365 28.98 20.52 41.35
C TYR A 365 28.71 21.01 42.77
N SER A 366 28.50 22.31 42.94
CA SER A 366 28.11 22.91 44.22
C SER A 366 26.60 23.17 44.26
N VAL A 367 25.97 22.90 45.41
CA VAL A 367 24.55 23.19 45.63
C VAL A 367 24.41 24.55 46.30
N LEU A 368 23.58 25.42 45.71
CA LEU A 368 23.34 26.78 46.20
C LEU A 368 22.22 26.79 47.25
N ALA A 369 22.56 27.28 48.45
CA ALA A 369 21.60 27.47 49.55
C ALA A 369 20.47 28.43 49.16
N GLU A 370 20.83 29.56 48.57
CA GLU A 370 19.91 30.53 47.96
C GLU A 370 19.92 30.34 46.43
N PRO A 371 18.77 30.46 45.73
CA PRO A 371 18.75 30.38 44.27
C PRO A 371 19.64 31.44 43.62
N SER A 372 20.23 31.10 42.47
CA SER A 372 20.95 32.05 41.62
C SER A 372 20.07 33.27 41.31
N PRO A 373 20.63 34.50 41.31
CA PRO A 373 19.88 35.71 40.97
C PRO A 373 19.15 35.59 39.63
N VAL A 374 17.94 36.17 39.56
CA VAL A 374 17.18 36.24 38.31
C VAL A 374 17.82 37.29 37.39
N PRO A 375 18.19 36.95 36.15
CA PRO A 375 18.79 37.89 35.21
C PRO A 375 17.80 38.96 34.76
N GLU A 376 18.31 39.99 34.10
CA GLU A 376 17.49 41.02 33.49
C GLU A 376 16.59 40.43 32.40
N GLN A 377 15.32 40.83 32.42
CA GLN A 377 14.30 40.33 31.51
C GLN A 377 14.42 40.97 30.13
N ALA A 378 14.42 40.14 29.08
CA ALA A 378 14.40 40.56 27.68
C ALA A 378 13.08 40.11 27.03
N GLY A 379 12.11 41.02 26.93
CA GLY A 379 10.78 40.69 26.42
C GLY A 379 10.04 39.70 27.33
N ILE A 380 9.66 38.53 26.82
CA ILE A 380 9.00 37.45 27.59
C ILE A 380 9.97 36.35 28.08
N TYR A 381 11.28 36.57 27.89
CA TYR A 381 12.32 35.59 28.17
C TYR A 381 13.36 36.12 29.18
N LEU A 382 14.02 35.17 29.86
CA LEU A 382 15.14 35.39 30.75
C LEU A 382 16.36 34.63 30.21
N PRO A 383 17.56 35.23 30.15
CA PRO A 383 18.81 34.49 29.94
C PRO A 383 18.91 33.28 30.88
N TYR A 384 19.23 32.12 30.34
CA TYR A 384 19.24 30.90 31.13
C TYR A 384 20.51 30.77 31.97
N ARG A 385 20.31 30.25 33.18
CA ARG A 385 21.35 29.81 34.12
C ARG A 385 20.74 28.76 35.04
N PRO A 386 21.51 27.75 35.49
CA PRO A 386 21.08 26.86 36.55
C PRO A 386 20.73 27.63 37.83
N SER A 387 19.62 27.23 38.46
CA SER A 387 19.06 27.97 39.60
C SER A 387 19.59 27.50 40.96
N ARG A 388 20.05 26.25 41.07
CA ARG A 388 20.44 25.61 42.33
C ARG A 388 21.79 24.91 42.32
N ILE A 389 22.39 24.74 41.15
CA ILE A 389 23.70 24.11 41.02
C ILE A 389 24.64 25.08 40.34
N ALA A 390 25.92 24.99 40.65
CA ALA A 390 26.98 25.63 39.88
C ALA A 390 28.07 24.59 39.60
N VAL A 391 28.39 24.41 38.32
CA VAL A 391 29.41 23.47 37.86
C VAL A 391 30.65 24.27 37.51
N GLU A 392 31.70 24.12 38.33
CA GLU A 392 32.96 24.84 38.16
C GLU A 392 33.59 24.51 36.80
N ASP A 393 34.07 25.53 36.09
CA ASP A 393 34.72 25.41 34.77
C ASP A 393 33.91 24.60 33.73
N ALA A 394 32.58 24.58 33.83
CA ALA A 394 31.75 23.94 32.82
C ALA A 394 31.82 24.71 31.49
N PRO A 395 31.89 23.99 30.34
CA PRO A 395 31.78 24.60 29.03
C PRO A 395 30.50 25.43 28.90
N VAL A 396 30.64 26.62 28.31
CA VAL A 396 29.48 27.47 27.98
C VAL A 396 28.72 26.84 26.82
N HIS A 397 27.39 26.85 26.86
CA HIS A 397 26.60 26.35 25.74
C HIS A 397 26.89 27.18 24.47
N PRO A 398 27.14 26.56 23.30
CA PRO A 398 27.59 27.28 22.09
C PRO A 398 26.67 28.42 21.65
N THR A 399 25.37 28.28 21.89
CA THR A 399 24.37 29.31 21.62
C THR A 399 23.73 29.75 22.94
N PRO A 400 23.57 31.06 23.22
CA PRO A 400 22.92 31.52 24.44
C PRO A 400 21.51 30.92 24.59
N LEU A 401 21.22 30.39 25.78
CA LEU A 401 19.92 29.80 26.09
C LEU A 401 19.06 30.80 26.86
N VAL A 402 17.75 30.68 26.73
CA VAL A 402 16.74 31.43 27.48
C VAL A 402 15.67 30.51 28.05
N GLU A 403 15.00 30.94 29.11
CA GLU A 403 13.75 30.34 29.60
C GLU A 403 12.63 31.39 29.66
N SER A 404 11.37 30.97 29.77
CA SER A 404 10.26 31.90 29.94
C SER A 404 10.29 32.54 31.34
N VAL A 405 9.75 33.75 31.48
CA VAL A 405 9.63 34.42 32.79
C VAL A 405 8.86 33.57 33.80
N ALA A 406 7.82 32.86 33.36
CA ALA A 406 7.05 31.94 34.20
C ALA A 406 7.92 30.82 34.77
N MET A 407 8.76 30.20 33.95
CA MET A 407 9.68 29.13 34.39
C MET A 407 10.79 29.68 35.28
N GLY A 408 11.37 30.83 34.96
CA GLY A 408 12.45 31.43 35.76
C GLY A 408 12.01 32.00 37.11
N SER A 409 10.70 32.16 37.33
CA SER A 409 10.13 32.59 38.63
C SER A 409 10.18 31.53 39.72
N VAL A 410 10.52 30.28 39.38
CA VAL A 410 10.58 29.14 40.31
C VAL A 410 11.94 28.48 40.19
N ALA A 411 12.59 28.24 41.33
CA ALA A 411 13.84 27.50 41.41
C ALA A 411 13.57 26.00 41.41
N ALA A 412 14.47 25.24 40.81
CA ALA A 412 14.50 23.79 40.95
C ALA A 412 14.84 23.39 42.42
N PRO A 413 14.65 22.13 42.84
CA PRO A 413 15.01 21.70 44.19
C PRO A 413 16.53 21.52 44.33
N GLN A 414 17.04 21.46 45.55
CA GLN A 414 18.45 21.12 45.81
C GLN A 414 18.68 19.63 45.51
N PRO A 415 19.55 19.27 44.55
CA PRO A 415 19.83 17.87 44.24
C PRO A 415 20.90 17.29 45.16
N ASP A 416 20.84 15.99 45.41
CA ASP A 416 21.78 15.23 46.25
C ASP A 416 22.43 14.03 45.53
N ILE A 417 22.25 13.93 44.21
CA ILE A 417 22.80 12.87 43.35
C ILE A 417 23.96 13.37 42.50
N CYS A 418 25.08 12.63 42.52
CA CYS A 418 26.22 12.85 41.63
C CYS A 418 26.22 11.80 40.49
N PRO A 419 25.75 12.15 39.28
CA PRO A 419 25.80 11.26 38.12
C PRO A 419 27.23 11.09 37.61
N ARG A 420 27.49 10.06 36.81
CA ARG A 420 28.82 9.74 36.27
C ARG A 420 28.99 10.24 34.84
N LEU A 421 30.20 10.69 34.52
CA LEU A 421 30.62 11.14 33.19
C LEU A 421 32.03 10.63 32.85
N PRO A 422 32.43 10.67 31.56
CA PRO A 422 33.82 10.44 31.16
C PRO A 422 34.77 11.46 31.81
N ALA A 423 35.96 11.04 32.26
CA ALA A 423 36.91 11.92 32.96
C ALA A 423 37.30 13.21 32.22
N GLY A 424 37.33 13.17 30.88
CA GLY A 424 37.70 14.31 30.03
C GLY A 424 36.58 15.31 29.75
N TRP A 425 35.37 15.13 30.30
CA TRP A 425 34.17 15.82 29.79
C TRP A 425 34.26 17.36 29.76
N GLN A 426 34.96 17.98 30.72
CA GLN A 426 35.18 19.44 30.75
C GLN A 426 36.23 19.87 29.73
N ALA A 427 37.40 19.22 29.76
CA ALA A 427 38.54 19.55 28.91
C ALA A 427 38.22 19.37 27.42
N ASP A 428 37.43 18.35 27.10
CA ASP A 428 36.99 18.04 25.74
C ASP A 428 35.72 18.80 25.33
N GLY A 429 35.11 19.57 26.24
CA GLY A 429 33.93 20.38 25.96
C GLY A 429 32.65 19.57 25.65
N LEU A 430 32.48 18.41 26.28
CA LEU A 430 31.46 17.42 25.87
C LEU A 430 30.03 17.81 26.22
N LEU A 431 29.84 18.50 27.36
CA LEU A 431 28.55 18.94 27.88
C LEU A 431 28.65 20.36 28.41
N SER A 432 27.62 21.16 28.15
CA SER A 432 27.50 22.49 28.76
C SER A 432 26.92 22.43 30.18
N GLU A 433 27.07 23.51 30.95
CA GLU A 433 26.48 23.62 32.30
C GLU A 433 24.98 23.29 32.33
N ALA A 434 24.21 23.80 31.36
CA ALA A 434 22.78 23.51 31.23
C ALA A 434 22.52 22.01 30.94
N GLN A 435 23.36 21.37 30.13
CA GLN A 435 23.21 19.94 29.83
C GLN A 435 23.57 19.07 31.05
N CYS A 436 24.58 19.47 31.83
CA CYS A 436 24.89 18.86 33.12
C CYS A 436 23.73 18.98 34.11
N GLU A 437 23.04 20.14 34.17
CA GLU A 437 21.86 20.31 35.01
C GLU A 437 20.74 19.32 34.66
N THR A 438 20.52 19.05 33.37
CA THR A 438 19.58 18.00 32.95
C THR A 438 19.97 16.63 33.45
N LEU A 439 21.25 16.28 33.36
CA LEU A 439 21.74 14.99 33.83
C LEU A 439 21.51 14.83 35.34
N VAL A 440 21.83 15.86 36.13
CA VAL A 440 21.64 15.87 37.59
C VAL A 440 20.17 15.67 37.95
N TYR A 441 19.25 16.47 37.37
CA TYR A 441 17.83 16.35 37.72
C TYR A 441 17.16 15.09 37.16
N ALA A 442 17.58 14.59 36.00
CA ALA A 442 17.12 13.30 35.51
C ALA A 442 17.55 12.17 36.45
N ALA A 443 18.82 12.15 36.86
CA ALA A 443 19.31 11.17 37.83
C ALA A 443 18.60 11.27 39.19
N GLN A 444 18.33 12.49 39.67
CA GLN A 444 17.54 12.75 40.88
C GLN A 444 16.10 12.22 40.77
N ALA A 445 15.45 12.39 39.62
CA ALA A 445 14.11 11.84 39.38
C ALA A 445 14.15 10.30 39.41
N PHE A 446 15.13 9.67 38.77
CA PHE A 446 15.26 8.21 38.73
C PHE A 446 15.62 7.56 40.07
N ALA A 447 16.12 8.34 41.03
CA ALA A 447 16.36 7.88 42.40
C ALA A 447 15.06 7.76 43.23
N ARG A 448 13.94 8.30 42.73
CA ARG A 448 12.63 8.29 43.39
C ARG A 448 11.67 7.30 42.72
N ASP A 449 10.71 6.82 43.50
CA ASP A 449 9.56 6.06 43.02
C ASP A 449 8.29 6.92 43.11
N LEU A 450 7.32 6.64 42.25
CA LEU A 450 5.97 7.18 42.38
C LEU A 450 5.34 6.70 43.70
N PRO A 451 4.57 7.55 44.41
CA PRO A 451 3.87 7.13 45.61
C PRO A 451 2.85 6.01 45.32
N GLY A 452 2.95 4.90 46.08
CA GLY A 452 2.06 3.75 45.97
C GLY A 452 2.61 2.57 45.16
N GLN A 453 1.76 1.57 44.96
CA GLN A 453 2.04 0.37 44.17
C GLN A 453 0.96 0.20 43.10
N PHE A 454 1.39 -0.23 41.91
CA PHE A 454 0.54 -0.23 40.73
C PHE A 454 0.59 -1.57 39.98
N LYS A 455 -0.54 -1.95 39.41
CA LYS A 455 -0.65 -2.99 38.39
C LYS A 455 -0.96 -2.35 37.05
N VAL A 456 -0.46 -2.98 35.99
CA VAL A 456 -0.80 -2.59 34.63
C VAL A 456 -2.22 -3.07 34.33
N SER A 457 -3.04 -2.22 33.72
CA SER A 457 -4.37 -2.60 33.27
C SER A 457 -4.33 -3.69 32.17
N GLN A 458 -5.45 -4.38 31.94
CA GLN A 458 -5.52 -5.45 30.94
C GLN A 458 -5.12 -5.00 29.54
N GLU A 459 -5.37 -3.74 29.18
CA GLU A 459 -4.99 -3.18 27.87
C GLU A 459 -3.52 -2.71 27.81
N GLY A 460 -2.83 -2.66 28.95
CA GLY A 460 -1.45 -2.22 29.06
C GLY A 460 -1.25 -0.70 29.11
N THR A 461 -2.31 0.09 29.01
CA THR A 461 -2.24 1.54 28.75
C THR A 461 -2.35 2.42 30.00
N SER A 462 -2.74 1.86 31.15
CA SER A 462 -2.90 2.58 32.41
C SER A 462 -2.29 1.83 33.59
N LEU A 463 -1.99 2.58 34.66
CA LEU A 463 -1.52 2.07 35.94
C LEU A 463 -2.65 2.20 36.97
N GLU A 464 -2.99 1.09 37.62
CA GLU A 464 -4.07 0.99 38.60
C GLU A 464 -3.48 0.68 39.98
N LEU A 465 -3.96 1.37 41.02
CA LEU A 465 -3.47 1.15 42.39
C LEU A 465 -3.82 -0.26 42.88
N ALA A 466 -2.83 -0.97 43.39
CA ALA A 466 -2.99 -2.32 43.91
C ALA A 466 -2.01 -2.58 45.05
N GLU A 467 -2.48 -3.17 46.15
CA GLU A 467 -1.64 -3.54 47.30
C GLU A 467 -0.62 -4.64 46.97
N ASP A 468 -0.89 -5.45 45.93
CA ASP A 468 0.00 -6.50 45.41
C ASP A 468 0.62 -6.09 44.06
N GLY A 469 0.83 -4.80 43.86
CA GLY A 469 1.44 -4.22 42.65
C GLY A 469 2.96 -4.04 42.74
N HIS A 470 3.51 -3.29 41.79
CA HIS A 470 4.93 -2.94 41.75
C HIS A 470 5.14 -1.45 42.03
N SER A 471 6.30 -1.09 42.57
CA SER A 471 6.74 0.30 42.67
C SER A 471 7.29 0.78 41.32
N TYR A 472 6.80 1.92 40.85
CA TYR A 472 7.18 2.50 39.57
C TYR A 472 8.18 3.62 39.78
N ARG A 473 9.33 3.53 39.12
CA ARG A 473 10.34 4.60 39.12
C ARG A 473 9.78 5.89 38.53
N GLN A 474 10.07 7.03 39.17
CA GLN A 474 9.68 8.35 38.69
C GLN A 474 10.48 8.72 37.42
N GLY A 475 9.83 9.38 36.48
CA GLY A 475 10.39 9.82 35.20
C GLY A 475 10.81 11.27 35.21
N PHE A 476 11.47 11.70 34.14
CA PHE A 476 11.93 13.08 33.94
C PHE A 476 11.46 13.61 32.60
N PHE A 477 11.07 14.89 32.55
CA PHE A 477 10.65 15.55 31.32
C PHE A 477 11.67 16.62 30.89
N LEU A 478 12.22 16.44 29.69
CA LEU A 478 13.11 17.36 29.01
C LEU A 478 12.34 18.17 27.96
N GLY A 479 11.96 19.39 28.34
CA GLY A 479 11.19 20.36 27.54
C GLY A 479 12.01 21.31 26.69
N ASP A 480 13.29 21.02 26.47
CA ASP A 480 14.19 21.90 25.73
C ASP A 480 13.77 22.06 24.25
N GLY A 481 13.85 23.29 23.75
CA GLY A 481 13.70 23.66 22.36
C GLY A 481 14.75 23.02 21.45
N THR A 482 14.54 23.14 20.15
CA THR A 482 15.54 22.73 19.15
C THR A 482 16.82 23.55 19.34
N GLY A 483 17.99 22.90 19.24
CA GLY A 483 19.29 23.55 19.35
C GLY A 483 19.91 23.58 20.76
N ALA A 484 19.16 23.23 21.82
CA ALA A 484 19.72 23.10 23.17
C ALA A 484 20.51 21.78 23.41
N GLY A 485 20.52 20.89 22.41
CA GLY A 485 21.23 19.61 22.47
C GLY A 485 20.48 18.48 23.18
N LYS A 486 19.17 18.32 22.93
CA LYS A 486 18.35 17.23 23.50
C LYS A 486 18.94 15.83 23.29
N GLY A 487 19.42 15.53 22.07
CA GLY A 487 20.06 14.25 21.76
C GLY A 487 21.30 14.02 22.63
N ARG A 488 22.15 15.04 22.78
CA ARG A 488 23.30 15.03 23.70
C ARG A 488 22.91 14.81 25.16
N GLN A 489 21.82 15.43 25.62
CA GLN A 489 21.31 15.27 26.99
C GLN A 489 20.75 13.85 27.23
N ILE A 490 20.02 13.28 26.26
CA ILE A 490 19.58 11.87 26.30
C ILE A 490 20.79 10.95 26.36
N ALA A 491 21.78 11.17 25.49
CA ALA A 491 23.01 10.40 25.47
C ALA A 491 23.76 10.50 26.81
N ALA A 492 23.77 11.67 27.47
CA ALA A 492 24.39 11.84 28.78
C ALA A 492 23.68 11.04 29.88
N VAL A 493 22.35 11.04 29.86
CA VAL A 493 21.54 10.23 30.79
C VAL A 493 21.77 8.74 30.59
N ILE A 494 21.89 8.29 29.33
CA ILE A 494 22.23 6.91 29.00
C ILE A 494 23.67 6.61 29.46
N MET A 495 24.62 7.51 29.19
CA MET A 495 26.04 7.34 29.51
C MET A 495 26.28 7.19 31.01
N ASP A 496 25.60 7.98 31.84
CA ASP A 496 25.66 7.86 33.30
C ASP A 496 25.31 6.43 33.78
N ARG A 497 24.25 5.83 33.22
CA ARG A 497 23.85 4.45 33.53
C ARG A 497 24.79 3.41 32.90
N TRP A 498 25.25 3.65 31.67
CA TRP A 498 26.25 2.83 31.01
C TRP A 498 27.55 2.69 31.82
N LEU A 499 28.00 3.82 32.41
CA LEU A 499 29.17 3.88 33.29
C LEU A 499 28.90 3.29 34.68
N ALA A 500 27.64 3.20 35.12
CA ALA A 500 27.24 2.51 36.35
C ALA A 500 27.06 0.98 36.17
N GLY A 501 27.06 0.49 34.93
CA GLY A 501 27.08 -0.93 34.59
C GLY A 501 25.77 -1.45 33.98
N GLU A 502 24.72 -0.63 33.94
CA GLU A 502 23.51 -0.94 33.18
C GLU A 502 23.82 -0.80 31.68
N ARG A 503 23.80 -1.90 30.92
CA ARG A 503 24.26 -1.94 29.51
C ARG A 503 23.15 -2.16 28.48
N ARG A 504 21.88 -2.12 28.87
CA ARG A 504 20.74 -2.27 27.96
C ARG A 504 19.86 -1.04 28.05
N HIS A 505 19.70 -0.32 26.95
CA HIS A 505 18.91 0.91 26.87
C HIS A 505 18.04 0.94 25.63
N ILE A 506 16.98 1.77 25.63
CA ILE A 506 16.05 1.92 24.52
C ILE A 506 15.95 3.41 24.17
N TRP A 507 16.20 3.75 22.91
CA TRP A 507 16.05 5.10 22.37
C TRP A 507 14.98 5.10 21.29
N ILE A 508 13.84 5.74 21.55
CA ILE A 508 12.69 5.82 20.64
C ILE A 508 12.63 7.21 20.03
N THR A 509 12.54 7.31 18.70
CA THR A 509 12.46 8.60 18.00
C THR A 509 11.53 8.56 16.77
N LYS A 510 11.45 9.65 16.01
CA LYS A 510 10.47 9.85 14.92
C LYS A 510 10.73 8.99 13.68
N ASN A 511 11.97 8.90 13.21
CA ASN A 511 12.32 8.24 11.95
C ASN A 511 13.74 7.63 12.00
N GLU A 512 14.07 6.79 11.02
CA GLU A 512 15.39 6.12 10.98
C GLU A 512 16.54 7.07 10.58
N ALA A 513 16.24 8.22 9.94
CA ALA A 513 17.27 9.19 9.57
C ALA A 513 17.99 9.80 10.79
N LEU A 514 17.32 9.87 11.95
CA LEU A 514 17.89 10.33 13.22
C LEU A 514 18.86 9.33 13.87
N LEU A 515 19.08 8.15 13.27
CA LEU A 515 20.02 7.16 13.80
C LEU A 515 21.45 7.71 13.85
N GLU A 516 21.88 8.42 12.80
CA GLU A 516 23.24 8.98 12.74
C GLU A 516 23.39 10.20 13.67
N ASP A 517 22.34 10.99 13.89
CA ASP A 517 22.33 12.04 14.91
C ASP A 517 22.48 11.45 16.33
N ALA A 518 21.74 10.38 16.64
CA ALA A 518 21.83 9.69 17.92
C ALA A 518 23.23 9.06 18.13
N ARG A 519 23.82 8.49 17.07
CA ARG A 519 25.20 7.98 17.10
C ARG A 519 26.20 9.08 17.36
N ARG A 520 26.12 10.21 16.64
CA ARG A 520 26.98 11.38 16.87
C ARG A 520 26.90 11.85 18.32
N ASP A 521 25.71 11.94 18.89
CA ASP A 521 25.53 12.39 20.27
C ASP A 521 26.05 11.36 21.30
N TRP A 522 25.95 10.07 21.01
CA TRP A 522 26.54 8.98 21.81
C TRP A 522 28.07 8.96 21.72
N GLU A 523 28.63 9.05 20.52
CA GLU A 523 30.07 9.10 20.26
C GLU A 523 30.75 10.30 20.91
N ALA A 524 30.07 11.45 20.90
CA ALA A 524 30.59 12.65 21.54
C ALA A 524 30.81 12.47 23.05
N LEU A 525 30.19 11.48 23.69
CA LEU A 525 30.43 11.13 25.09
C LEU A 525 31.40 9.95 25.27
N GLY A 526 32.04 9.50 24.19
CA GLY A 526 32.97 8.37 24.20
C GLY A 526 32.32 7.00 23.97
N GLY A 527 31.05 6.96 23.59
CA GLY A 527 30.38 5.75 23.13
C GLY A 527 30.85 5.29 21.75
N LEU A 528 30.56 4.04 21.36
CA LEU A 528 30.82 3.52 20.02
C LEU A 528 29.55 3.52 19.17
N PRO A 529 29.59 3.84 17.86
CA PRO A 529 28.42 3.74 16.97
C PRO A 529 27.74 2.38 16.97
N LEU A 530 28.54 1.34 17.20
CA LEU A 530 28.09 -0.04 17.22
C LEU A 530 27.26 -0.36 18.47
N ASP A 531 27.36 0.43 19.54
CA ASP A 531 26.51 0.25 20.72
C ASP A 531 25.05 0.54 20.38
N LEU A 532 24.79 1.38 19.36
CA LEU A 532 23.46 1.84 18.99
C LEU A 532 22.96 1.14 17.71
N GLN A 533 21.97 0.25 17.88
CA GLN A 533 21.50 -0.67 16.84
C GLN A 533 20.00 -0.49 16.55
N PRO A 534 19.59 -0.28 15.28
CA PRO A 534 18.19 -0.19 14.95
C PRO A 534 17.50 -1.56 15.06
N LEU A 535 16.30 -1.59 15.66
CA LEU A 535 15.49 -2.80 15.84
C LEU A 535 15.16 -3.50 14.49
N SER A 536 15.14 -2.75 13.39
CA SER A 536 14.92 -3.28 12.04
C SER A 536 15.99 -4.31 11.59
N ARG A 537 17.17 -4.37 12.24
CA ARG A 537 18.18 -5.42 12.00
C ARG A 537 17.71 -6.82 12.36
N TRP A 538 16.80 -6.94 13.32
CA TRP A 538 16.17 -8.21 13.68
C TRP A 538 14.81 -8.31 12.98
N LYS A 539 14.52 -9.47 12.38
CA LYS A 539 13.21 -9.72 11.77
C LYS A 539 12.13 -9.75 12.85
N LEU A 540 10.90 -9.39 12.47
CA LEU A 540 9.74 -9.54 13.34
C LEU A 540 9.59 -11.03 13.74
N GLY A 541 9.20 -11.29 15.00
CA GLY A 541 9.07 -12.64 15.56
C GLY A 541 10.39 -13.34 15.90
N HIS A 542 11.56 -12.75 15.59
CA HIS A 542 12.87 -13.31 15.98
C HIS A 542 13.40 -12.59 17.21
N PRO A 543 14.05 -13.27 18.17
CA PRO A 543 14.59 -12.62 19.36
C PRO A 543 15.69 -11.62 19.00
N VAL A 544 15.74 -10.50 19.72
CA VAL A 544 16.86 -9.54 19.64
C VAL A 544 18.05 -10.16 20.36
N THR A 545 19.08 -10.53 19.61
CA THR A 545 20.27 -11.24 20.12
C THR A 545 21.36 -10.31 20.69
N MET A 546 21.08 -9.01 20.76
CA MET A 546 22.00 -8.02 21.33
C MET A 546 22.06 -8.18 22.85
N SER A 547 23.20 -8.60 23.41
CA SER A 547 23.34 -8.76 24.87
C SER A 547 23.45 -7.43 25.60
N GLU A 548 24.11 -6.45 24.97
CA GLU A 548 24.42 -5.12 25.50
C GLU A 548 24.32 -4.11 24.35
N GLY A 549 23.82 -2.92 24.62
CA GLY A 549 23.67 -1.84 23.66
C GLY A 549 22.45 -0.96 23.90
N ILE A 550 22.28 0.00 23.00
CA ILE A 550 21.16 0.93 22.91
C ILE A 550 20.31 0.49 21.71
N LEU A 551 19.11 -0.02 21.98
CA LEU A 551 18.16 -0.39 20.96
C LEU A 551 17.48 0.87 20.42
N PHE A 552 17.78 1.19 19.16
CA PHE A 552 17.18 2.32 18.47
C PHE A 552 15.87 1.89 17.80
N VAL A 553 14.80 2.61 18.09
CA VAL A 553 13.44 2.27 17.65
C VAL A 553 12.75 3.53 17.14
N THR A 554 11.93 3.40 16.10
CA THR A 554 11.07 4.51 15.67
C THR A 554 9.64 4.32 16.18
N TYR A 555 8.88 5.39 16.45
CA TYR A 555 7.47 5.25 16.84
C TYR A 555 6.62 4.41 15.85
N PRO A 556 6.79 4.55 14.51
CA PRO A 556 6.14 3.64 13.56
C PRO A 556 6.54 2.18 13.74
N THR A 557 7.82 1.90 14.01
CA THR A 557 8.31 0.54 14.27
C THR A 557 7.73 -0.02 15.55
N LEU A 558 7.72 0.76 16.63
CA LEU A 558 7.20 0.36 17.93
C LEU A 558 5.75 -0.14 17.87
N ARG A 559 4.89 0.55 17.09
CA ARG A 559 3.47 0.15 16.92
C ARG A 559 3.25 -0.99 15.91
N SER A 560 4.27 -1.44 15.20
CA SER A 560 4.10 -2.41 14.11
C SER A 560 4.05 -3.85 14.62
N GLY A 561 3.28 -4.70 13.94
CA GLY A 561 3.12 -6.10 14.30
C GLY A 561 2.21 -6.85 13.31
N ARG A 562 2.17 -8.17 13.46
CA ARG A 562 1.21 -9.12 12.85
C ARG A 562 0.48 -9.83 13.99
N ALA A 563 -0.63 -10.53 13.68
CA ALA A 563 -1.55 -11.07 14.69
C ALA A 563 -0.87 -11.80 15.87
N GLU A 564 0.16 -12.61 15.60
CA GLU A 564 0.88 -13.40 16.61
C GLU A 564 2.21 -12.76 17.09
N ASP A 565 2.74 -11.74 16.39
CA ASP A 565 4.07 -11.18 16.65
C ASP A 565 4.06 -9.64 16.55
N THR A 566 4.34 -8.93 17.66
CA THR A 566 4.48 -7.47 17.65
C THR A 566 5.92 -7.02 17.93
N ARG A 567 6.31 -5.85 17.41
CA ARG A 567 7.60 -5.24 17.76
C ARG A 567 7.70 -4.87 19.23
N LEU A 568 6.57 -4.52 19.86
CA LEU A 568 6.50 -4.27 21.30
C LEU A 568 6.87 -5.53 22.09
N ASP A 569 6.28 -6.68 21.79
CA ASP A 569 6.57 -7.94 22.48
C ASP A 569 8.04 -8.35 22.30
N GLN A 570 8.60 -8.13 21.11
CA GLN A 570 10.01 -8.35 20.83
C GLN A 570 10.93 -7.47 21.69
N ILE A 571 10.58 -6.20 21.91
CA ILE A 571 11.32 -5.29 22.79
C ILE A 571 11.17 -5.72 24.25
N LEU A 572 9.95 -6.07 24.70
CA LEU A 572 9.70 -6.52 26.07
C LEU A 572 10.46 -7.82 26.39
N ALA A 573 10.48 -8.77 25.45
CA ALA A 573 11.25 -10.00 25.59
C ALA A 573 12.76 -9.75 25.69
N TRP A 574 13.28 -8.74 24.98
CA TRP A 574 14.68 -8.34 25.07
C TRP A 574 15.03 -7.59 26.36
N ALA A 575 14.13 -6.72 26.80
CA ALA A 575 14.28 -5.96 28.04
C ALA A 575 14.29 -6.91 29.25
N GLY A 576 13.34 -7.85 29.29
CA GLY A 576 13.10 -8.74 30.43
C GLY A 576 12.38 -8.03 31.58
N GLU A 577 11.93 -8.80 32.57
CA GLU A 577 11.16 -8.30 33.71
C GLU A 577 11.99 -7.39 34.63
N ASP A 578 13.28 -7.68 34.79
CA ASP A 578 14.22 -6.92 35.62
C ASP A 578 14.85 -5.72 34.90
N TYR A 579 14.24 -5.25 33.80
CA TYR A 579 14.79 -4.13 33.04
C TYR A 579 14.79 -2.84 33.87
N ASP A 580 15.99 -2.30 34.09
CA ASP A 580 16.20 -1.04 34.80
C ASP A 580 16.85 0.04 33.91
N GLY A 581 17.13 -0.26 32.65
CA GLY A 581 17.75 0.67 31.70
C GLY A 581 16.94 1.93 31.41
N VAL A 582 17.58 2.87 30.70
CA VAL A 582 16.91 4.09 30.22
C VAL A 582 15.97 3.76 29.07
N ILE A 583 14.75 4.33 29.09
CA ILE A 583 13.86 4.43 27.95
C ILE A 583 13.72 5.91 27.62
N ALA A 584 14.35 6.31 26.52
CA ALA A 584 14.28 7.68 26.03
C ALA A 584 13.20 7.78 24.96
N PHE A 585 12.13 8.49 25.28
CA PHE A 585 11.13 8.93 24.31
C PHE A 585 11.55 10.28 23.74
N ASP A 586 12.38 10.25 22.69
CA ASP A 586 12.74 11.42 21.91
C ASP A 586 11.58 11.83 20.99
N GLU A 587 11.36 13.13 20.82
CA GLU A 587 10.13 13.69 20.24
C GLU A 587 8.84 13.09 20.84
N ALA A 588 8.77 13.03 22.18
CA ALA A 588 7.69 12.38 22.93
C ALA A 588 6.27 12.84 22.56
N HIS A 589 6.12 14.04 21.99
CA HIS A 589 4.83 14.52 21.48
C HIS A 589 4.24 13.62 20.37
N ALA A 590 5.03 12.75 19.74
CA ALA A 590 4.54 11.71 18.84
C ALA A 590 3.59 10.71 19.52
N MET A 591 3.61 10.62 20.86
CA MET A 591 2.68 9.83 21.66
C MET A 591 1.43 10.59 22.09
N ALA A 592 1.25 11.84 21.63
CA ALA A 592 0.04 12.62 21.93
C ALA A 592 -1.24 11.86 21.57
N ASN A 593 -2.31 12.13 22.31
CA ASN A 593 -3.60 11.44 22.16
C ASN A 593 -3.53 9.90 22.36
N ALA A 594 -2.54 9.39 23.10
CA ALA A 594 -2.42 7.95 23.41
C ALA A 594 -3.71 7.35 23.98
N LEU A 595 -4.38 8.06 24.87
CA LEU A 595 -5.61 7.61 25.56
C LEU A 595 -6.91 8.05 24.84
N GLY A 596 -6.79 8.65 23.65
CA GLY A 596 -7.91 9.26 22.93
C GLY A 596 -8.40 10.55 23.58
N SER A 597 -9.28 11.27 22.91
CA SER A 597 -9.89 12.48 23.47
C SER A 597 -11.38 12.56 23.16
N ALA A 598 -12.15 13.08 24.11
CA ALA A 598 -13.52 13.50 23.85
C ALA A 598 -13.48 14.91 23.23
N SER A 599 -13.90 15.03 21.97
CA SER A 599 -14.08 16.31 21.30
C SER A 599 -15.57 16.63 21.17
N ILE A 600 -15.89 17.91 20.94
CA ILE A 600 -17.26 18.37 20.63
C ILE A 600 -17.82 17.67 19.37
N ARG A 601 -16.94 17.11 18.52
CA ARG A 601 -17.26 16.35 17.30
C ARG A 601 -17.29 14.82 17.48
N GLY A 602 -17.17 14.31 18.71
CA GLY A 602 -17.23 12.86 19.04
C GLY A 602 -15.97 12.32 19.73
N LYS A 603 -16.00 11.04 20.13
CA LYS A 603 -14.85 10.32 20.71
C LYS A 603 -13.81 10.02 19.62
N VAL A 604 -12.59 10.52 19.79
CA VAL A 604 -11.46 10.22 18.91
C VAL A 604 -10.73 9.00 19.45
N LYS A 605 -10.54 7.97 18.61
CA LYS A 605 -9.78 6.76 18.95
C LYS A 605 -8.33 7.13 19.31
N GLY A 606 -7.78 6.50 20.36
CA GLY A 606 -6.40 6.73 20.79
C GLY A 606 -5.37 6.42 19.69
N SER A 607 -4.25 7.15 19.73
CA SER A 607 -3.13 6.92 18.82
C SER A 607 -2.47 5.58 19.12
N GLU A 608 -2.45 4.66 18.14
CA GLU A 608 -1.77 3.36 18.25
C GLU A 608 -0.28 3.52 18.60
N GLN A 609 0.37 4.61 18.15
CA GLN A 609 1.75 4.93 18.54
C GLN A 609 1.85 5.28 20.03
N GLY A 610 0.94 6.13 20.51
CA GLY A 610 0.90 6.51 21.93
C GLY A 610 0.56 5.33 22.83
N MET A 611 -0.38 4.47 22.42
CA MET A 611 -0.72 3.25 23.14
C MET A 611 0.47 2.28 23.24
N ALA A 612 1.23 2.08 22.16
CA ALA A 612 2.41 1.22 22.19
C ALA A 612 3.50 1.78 23.13
N GLY A 613 3.71 3.10 23.14
CA GLY A 613 4.61 3.76 24.09
C GLY A 613 4.18 3.62 25.55
N LEU A 614 2.89 3.81 25.85
CA LEU A 614 2.31 3.56 27.18
C LEU A 614 2.49 2.10 27.61
N ARG A 615 2.19 1.14 26.74
CA ARG A 615 2.38 -0.28 27.02
C ARG A 615 3.83 -0.60 27.36
N LEU A 616 4.79 -0.11 26.57
CA LEU A 616 6.21 -0.36 26.82
C LEU A 616 6.64 0.13 28.21
N GLN A 617 6.35 1.39 28.55
CA GLN A 617 6.78 1.95 29.84
C GLN A 617 6.03 1.35 31.03
N ASN A 618 4.76 0.94 30.85
CA ASN A 618 3.98 0.37 31.94
C ASN A 618 4.40 -1.07 32.26
N HIS A 619 4.77 -1.87 31.25
CA HIS A 619 5.26 -3.24 31.48
C HIS A 619 6.67 -3.32 32.07
N LEU A 620 7.38 -2.18 32.19
CA LEU A 620 8.76 -2.13 32.71
C LEU A 620 8.83 -1.20 33.95
N PRO A 621 8.36 -1.63 35.14
CA PRO A 621 8.19 -0.77 36.32
C PRO A 621 9.46 -0.05 36.76
N ARG A 622 10.62 -0.69 36.61
CA ARG A 622 11.93 -0.16 37.04
C ARG A 622 12.68 0.61 35.96
N ALA A 623 12.15 0.72 34.74
CA ALA A 623 12.76 1.51 33.68
C ALA A 623 12.94 2.98 34.08
N ARG A 624 14.05 3.58 33.64
CA ARG A 624 14.35 5.01 33.83
C ARG A 624 13.81 5.78 32.62
N VAL A 625 12.65 6.41 32.77
CA VAL A 625 11.91 6.99 31.63
C VAL A 625 12.21 8.49 31.51
N ILE A 626 12.77 8.89 30.36
CA ILE A 626 12.92 10.29 29.98
C ILE A 626 12.01 10.63 28.80
N TYR A 627 11.19 11.65 28.95
CA TYR A 627 10.38 12.21 27.88
C TYR A 627 11.06 13.47 27.35
N ALA A 628 11.50 13.47 26.10
CA ALA A 628 12.14 14.63 25.49
C ALA A 628 11.25 15.22 24.40
N SER A 629 10.76 16.44 24.59
CA SER A 629 9.94 17.14 23.60
C SER A 629 9.81 18.63 23.93
N ALA A 630 10.12 19.49 22.96
CA ALA A 630 9.96 20.95 23.11
C ALA A 630 8.50 21.40 23.33
N THR A 631 7.53 20.59 22.91
CA THR A 631 6.10 20.92 22.88
C THR A 631 5.27 20.02 23.80
N GLY A 632 5.90 19.18 24.62
CA GLY A 632 5.14 18.20 25.40
C GLY A 632 4.34 18.80 26.57
N ALA A 633 4.73 19.97 27.07
CA ALA A 633 4.00 20.70 28.12
C ALA A 633 3.23 21.93 27.58
N SER A 634 3.01 22.04 26.27
CA SER A 634 2.24 23.15 25.68
C SER A 634 0.75 22.82 25.46
N ASP A 635 0.38 21.53 25.44
CA ASP A 635 -1.00 21.06 25.32
C ASP A 635 -1.24 19.92 26.33
N ILE A 636 -2.40 19.90 26.96
CA ILE A 636 -2.83 18.88 27.94
C ILE A 636 -2.84 17.49 27.31
N ALA A 637 -3.20 17.38 26.03
CA ALA A 637 -3.21 16.10 25.32
C ALA A 637 -1.80 15.46 25.23
N ASN A 638 -0.75 16.28 25.37
CA ASN A 638 0.64 15.84 25.37
C ASN A 638 1.13 15.38 26.75
N LEU A 639 0.34 15.53 27.81
CA LEU A 639 0.71 15.04 29.16
C LEU A 639 0.16 13.65 29.47
N GLY A 640 -0.82 13.16 28.71
CA GLY A 640 -1.46 11.86 28.99
C GLY A 640 -0.51 10.65 28.90
N TYR A 641 0.58 10.75 28.14
CA TYR A 641 1.60 9.68 28.06
C TYR A 641 2.69 9.77 29.14
N THR A 642 2.68 10.83 29.96
CA THR A 642 3.72 11.14 30.95
C THR A 642 3.41 10.56 32.34
N SER A 643 2.88 9.33 32.39
CA SER A 643 2.44 8.68 33.63
C SER A 643 3.55 8.58 34.68
N ARG A 644 4.83 8.58 34.29
CA ARG A 644 5.97 8.53 35.21
C ARG A 644 6.29 9.85 35.90
N LEU A 645 5.66 10.97 35.55
CA LEU A 645 5.88 12.24 36.24
C LEU A 645 5.16 12.36 37.58
N GLY A 646 4.15 11.52 37.84
CA GLY A 646 3.35 11.62 39.07
C GLY A 646 2.40 12.83 39.07
N LEU A 647 1.87 13.20 37.90
CA LEU A 647 0.87 14.27 37.76
C LEU A 647 -0.51 13.90 38.33
N TRP A 648 -0.77 12.60 38.50
CA TRP A 648 -2.00 12.05 39.07
C TRP A 648 -1.69 10.78 39.85
N GLY A 649 -2.61 10.36 40.72
CA GLY A 649 -2.48 9.20 41.60
C GLY A 649 -2.34 9.57 43.08
N PRO A 650 -1.86 8.64 43.93
CA PRO A 650 -1.71 8.88 45.37
C PRO A 650 -0.85 10.09 45.66
N GLU A 651 -1.18 10.83 46.72
CA GLU A 651 -0.43 12.02 47.17
C GLU A 651 -0.36 13.16 46.14
N THR A 652 -1.20 13.12 45.11
CA THR A 652 -1.37 14.22 44.15
C THR A 652 -2.73 14.90 44.31
N ALA A 653 -2.90 16.10 43.75
CA ALA A 653 -4.19 16.79 43.73
C ALA A 653 -5.23 16.09 42.83
N PHE A 654 -4.80 15.18 41.94
CA PHE A 654 -5.64 14.57 40.92
C PHE A 654 -5.65 13.05 41.10
N PRO A 655 -6.76 12.43 41.52
CA PRO A 655 -6.78 10.98 41.77
C PRO A 655 -6.62 10.15 40.48
N THR A 656 -7.03 10.70 39.33
CA THR A 656 -7.01 10.02 38.03
C THR A 656 -6.57 10.95 36.90
N HIS A 657 -6.10 10.36 35.80
CA HIS A 657 -5.74 11.10 34.59
C HIS A 657 -6.93 11.89 34.01
N GLU A 658 -8.15 11.34 34.07
CA GLU A 658 -9.36 12.03 33.60
C GLU A 658 -9.68 13.27 34.44
N ALA A 659 -9.49 13.20 35.76
CA ALA A 659 -9.67 14.34 36.67
C ALA A 659 -8.64 15.43 36.35
N PHE A 660 -7.37 15.07 36.24
CA PHE A 660 -6.28 15.98 35.83
C PHE A 660 -6.61 16.68 34.50
N THR A 661 -6.95 15.91 33.47
CA THR A 661 -7.26 16.44 32.13
C THR A 661 -8.44 17.41 32.16
N THR A 662 -9.48 17.09 32.91
CA THR A 662 -10.71 17.91 32.99
C THR A 662 -10.44 19.24 33.69
N GLU A 663 -9.75 19.22 34.83
CA GLU A 663 -9.48 20.42 35.64
C GLU A 663 -8.47 21.35 34.97
N ILE A 664 -7.36 20.82 34.44
CA ILE A 664 -6.37 21.64 33.72
C ILE A 664 -6.97 22.23 32.44
N ARG A 665 -7.84 21.49 31.74
CA ARG A 665 -8.53 22.01 30.54
C ARG A 665 -9.48 23.15 30.87
N ALA A 666 -10.19 23.08 32.00
CA ALA A 666 -11.03 24.17 32.47
C ALA A 666 -10.22 25.43 32.82
N GLY A 667 -8.99 25.27 33.34
CA GLY A 667 -8.09 26.37 33.68
C GLY A 667 -7.29 26.96 32.51
N GLY A 668 -7.28 26.32 31.34
CA GLY A 668 -6.62 26.81 30.14
C GLY A 668 -5.09 26.95 30.28
N VAL A 669 -4.51 27.91 29.56
CA VAL A 669 -3.05 28.11 29.49
C VAL A 669 -2.43 28.41 30.86
N ALA A 670 -3.12 29.20 31.71
CA ALA A 670 -2.61 29.56 33.03
C ALA A 670 -2.46 28.33 33.96
N ALA A 671 -3.37 27.37 33.88
CA ALA A 671 -3.25 26.11 34.62
C ALA A 671 -2.09 25.24 34.10
N MET A 672 -1.85 25.23 32.78
CA MET A 672 -0.71 24.54 32.20
C MET A 672 0.64 25.14 32.64
N GLU A 673 0.74 26.47 32.68
CA GLU A 673 1.92 27.15 33.20
C GLU A 673 2.18 26.81 34.67
N LEU A 674 1.13 26.68 35.49
CA LEU A 674 1.25 26.26 36.87
C LEU A 674 1.78 24.82 37.00
N VAL A 675 1.28 23.89 36.18
CA VAL A 675 1.78 22.51 36.13
C VAL A 675 3.27 22.47 35.75
N ALA A 676 3.66 23.20 34.71
CA ALA A 676 5.06 23.27 34.29
C ALA A 676 5.98 23.84 35.40
N ARG A 677 5.52 24.87 36.11
CA ARG A 677 6.25 25.47 37.24
C ARG A 677 6.37 24.51 38.42
N ASP A 678 5.31 23.78 38.74
CA ASP A 678 5.32 22.78 39.81
C ASP A 678 6.26 21.61 39.49
N LEU A 679 6.21 21.10 38.25
CA LEU A 679 7.17 20.08 37.79
C LEU A 679 8.63 20.57 37.88
N LYS A 680 8.91 21.84 37.55
CA LYS A 680 10.25 22.42 37.75
C LYS A 680 10.63 22.47 39.24
N ALA A 681 9.72 22.91 40.11
CA ALA A 681 9.95 22.95 41.56
C ALA A 681 10.24 21.57 42.15
N GLN A 682 9.65 20.52 41.58
CA GLN A 682 9.89 19.12 41.96
C GLN A 682 11.14 18.50 41.31
N GLY A 683 11.81 19.24 40.41
CA GLY A 683 13.00 18.77 39.68
C GLY A 683 12.68 17.76 38.58
N LEU A 684 11.46 17.78 38.04
CA LEU A 684 10.95 16.83 37.05
C LEU A 684 10.86 17.41 35.64
N TYR A 685 11.04 18.73 35.50
CA TYR A 685 10.90 19.42 34.21
C TYR A 685 11.91 20.56 34.06
N LEU A 686 12.62 20.57 32.93
CA LEU A 686 13.45 21.69 32.47
C LEU A 686 13.07 22.04 31.03
N ALA A 687 12.99 23.32 30.70
CA ALA A 687 12.66 23.78 29.36
C ALA A 687 13.39 25.09 29.00
N ARG A 688 14.30 24.98 28.05
CA ARG A 688 15.13 26.09 27.55
C ARG A 688 15.01 26.22 26.04
N ALA A 689 15.05 27.44 25.53
CA ALA A 689 15.08 27.71 24.09
C ALA A 689 16.37 28.44 23.72
N LEU A 690 16.73 28.42 22.43
CA LEU A 690 17.79 29.31 21.93
C LEU A 690 17.35 30.77 22.04
N SER A 691 18.28 31.63 22.40
CA SER A 691 18.12 33.07 22.30
C SER A 691 18.07 33.49 20.82
N PHE A 692 17.18 34.42 20.48
CA PHE A 692 17.20 35.12 19.20
C PHE A 692 18.15 36.32 19.20
N ALA A 693 18.99 36.48 20.23
CA ALA A 693 20.01 37.52 20.28
C ALA A 693 20.95 37.39 19.06
N GLY A 694 21.03 38.46 18.27
CA GLY A 694 21.82 38.49 17.03
C GLY A 694 21.10 37.94 15.79
N VAL A 695 19.82 37.56 15.89
CA VAL A 695 19.01 37.15 14.73
C VAL A 695 18.21 38.33 14.21
N GLU A 696 18.43 38.68 12.94
CA GLU A 696 17.64 39.69 12.22
C GLU A 696 16.59 38.99 11.33
N TYR A 697 15.40 39.57 11.26
CA TYR A 697 14.29 39.05 10.45
C TYR A 697 13.94 40.06 9.36
N GLU A 698 13.99 39.62 8.11
CA GLU A 698 13.58 40.39 6.94
C GLU A 698 12.62 39.56 6.08
N ILE A 699 11.54 40.19 5.61
CA ILE A 699 10.59 39.57 4.68
C ILE A 699 10.97 40.01 3.27
N LEU A 700 11.57 39.09 2.49
CA LEU A 700 11.84 39.32 1.07
C LEU A 700 10.57 39.07 0.23
N GLU A 701 9.93 40.15 -0.21
CA GLU A 701 8.75 40.07 -1.08
C GLU A 701 9.13 39.98 -2.55
N HIS A 702 8.55 39.01 -3.29
CA HIS A 702 8.62 38.96 -4.75
C HIS A 702 7.31 39.48 -5.35
N SER A 703 7.34 40.66 -5.95
CA SER A 703 6.21 41.20 -6.70
C SER A 703 6.07 40.48 -8.04
N LEU A 704 4.95 39.77 -8.24
CA LEU A 704 4.67 39.06 -9.48
C LEU A 704 4.60 40.05 -10.66
N THR A 705 5.33 39.74 -11.72
CA THR A 705 5.26 40.46 -13.00
C THR A 705 3.95 40.16 -13.73
N ASP A 706 3.52 41.06 -14.61
CA ASP A 706 2.34 40.83 -15.47
C ASP A 706 2.43 39.53 -16.27
N ALA A 707 3.64 39.11 -16.65
CA ALA A 707 3.87 37.85 -17.35
C ALA A 707 3.60 36.63 -16.43
N GLN A 708 4.06 36.67 -15.18
CA GLN A 708 3.82 35.62 -14.20
C GLN A 708 2.34 35.54 -13.80
N ILE A 709 1.67 36.68 -13.65
CA ILE A 709 0.22 36.73 -13.39
C ILE A 709 -0.54 36.03 -14.53
N ARG A 710 -0.24 36.37 -15.79
CA ARG A 710 -0.88 35.70 -16.95
C ARG A 710 -0.63 34.19 -16.97
N ILE A 711 0.56 33.72 -16.59
CA ILE A 711 0.86 32.29 -16.50
C ILE A 711 0.03 31.63 -15.40
N TYR A 712 -0.04 32.25 -14.22
CA TYR A 712 -0.84 31.75 -13.11
C TYR A 712 -2.32 31.63 -13.50
N ASP A 713 -2.89 32.68 -14.09
CA ASP A 713 -4.28 32.72 -14.52
C ASP A 713 -4.58 31.66 -15.58
N ALA A 714 -3.69 31.47 -16.57
CA ALA A 714 -3.86 30.44 -17.60
C ALA A 714 -3.91 29.02 -17.01
N TYR A 715 -3.07 28.72 -16.00
CA TYR A 715 -3.14 27.44 -15.31
C TYR A 715 -4.36 27.33 -14.39
N ALA A 716 -4.78 28.42 -13.74
CA ALA A 716 -6.01 28.44 -12.96
C ALA A 716 -7.23 28.11 -13.82
N ASP A 717 -7.31 28.71 -15.02
CA ASP A 717 -8.35 28.41 -16.01
C ASP A 717 -8.31 26.95 -16.45
N ALA A 718 -7.12 26.39 -16.73
CA ALA A 718 -6.95 24.99 -17.09
C ALA A 718 -7.42 24.04 -15.97
N TRP A 719 -6.99 24.27 -14.73
CA TRP A 719 -7.42 23.49 -13.57
C TRP A 719 -8.93 23.60 -13.32
N ALA A 720 -9.53 24.76 -13.61
CA ALA A 720 -10.99 24.95 -13.51
C ALA A 720 -11.74 24.08 -14.52
N ILE A 721 -11.20 23.87 -15.73
CA ILE A 721 -11.77 22.94 -16.72
C ILE A 721 -11.72 21.52 -16.17
N ILE A 722 -10.57 21.07 -15.64
CA ILE A 722 -10.43 19.71 -15.11
C ILE A 722 -11.39 19.50 -13.92
N HIS A 723 -11.44 20.46 -12.99
CA HIS A 723 -12.33 20.39 -11.83
C HIS A 723 -13.81 20.30 -12.23
N ARG A 724 -14.24 21.06 -13.26
CA ARG A 724 -15.62 21.02 -13.77
C ARG A 724 -16.00 19.65 -14.34
N ASN A 725 -15.04 18.93 -14.91
CA ASN A 725 -15.24 17.62 -15.53
C ASN A 725 -14.81 16.45 -14.63
N LEU A 726 -14.51 16.71 -13.35
CA LEU A 726 -13.99 15.69 -12.45
C LEU A 726 -15.01 14.58 -12.19
N GLU A 727 -16.29 14.90 -12.08
CA GLU A 727 -17.36 13.89 -11.91
C GLU A 727 -17.45 12.98 -13.13
N ALA A 728 -17.48 13.54 -14.33
CA ALA A 728 -17.46 12.77 -15.58
C ALA A 728 -16.19 11.90 -15.71
N ALA A 729 -15.04 12.37 -15.23
CA ALA A 729 -13.81 11.58 -15.20
C ALA A 729 -13.89 10.42 -14.18
N LEU A 730 -14.53 10.63 -13.02
CA LEU A 730 -14.74 9.59 -12.00
C LEU A 730 -15.74 8.51 -12.47
N GLU A 731 -16.75 8.90 -13.24
CA GLU A 731 -17.68 8.00 -13.92
C GLU A 731 -16.96 7.17 -14.99
N ALA A 732 -16.23 7.83 -15.90
CA ALA A 732 -15.46 7.16 -16.95
C ALA A 732 -14.39 6.19 -16.40
N THR A 733 -13.86 6.45 -15.20
CA THR A 733 -12.88 5.59 -14.52
C THR A 733 -13.52 4.55 -13.57
N ARG A 734 -14.86 4.43 -13.57
CA ARG A 734 -15.62 3.46 -12.76
C ARG A 734 -15.33 3.54 -11.25
N VAL A 735 -15.02 4.73 -10.76
CA VAL A 735 -15.04 5.02 -9.32
C VAL A 735 -16.49 5.26 -8.86
N VAL A 736 -17.31 5.79 -9.76
CA VAL A 736 -18.76 5.91 -9.67
C VAL A 736 -19.37 5.06 -10.78
N ASP A 737 -20.41 4.30 -10.47
CA ASP A 737 -21.12 3.48 -11.44
C ASP A 737 -22.05 4.35 -12.32
N GLU A 738 -21.93 4.23 -13.64
CA GLU A 738 -22.69 5.05 -14.61
C GLU A 738 -24.21 4.76 -14.57
N ASP A 739 -24.63 3.54 -14.21
CA ASP A 739 -26.04 3.12 -14.24
C ASP A 739 -26.77 3.46 -12.92
N SER A 740 -26.10 3.28 -11.77
CA SER A 740 -26.71 3.52 -10.46
C SER A 740 -26.37 4.89 -9.84
N GLY A 741 -25.32 5.57 -10.29
CA GLY A 741 -24.78 6.77 -9.65
C GLY A 741 -24.12 6.51 -8.29
N ASP A 742 -24.08 5.25 -7.86
CA ASP A 742 -23.47 4.84 -6.60
C ASP A 742 -21.96 4.67 -6.73
N THR A 743 -21.25 4.88 -5.62
CA THR A 743 -19.80 4.72 -5.56
C THR A 743 -19.46 3.25 -5.37
N LEU A 744 -18.72 2.66 -6.32
CA LEU A 744 -18.30 1.25 -6.26
C LEU A 744 -17.38 0.97 -5.08
N ASN A 745 -16.64 2.01 -4.66
CA ASN A 745 -15.89 2.03 -3.43
C ASN A 745 -15.78 3.48 -2.91
N ARG A 746 -16.45 3.80 -1.79
CA ARG A 746 -16.38 5.14 -1.17
C ARG A 746 -14.94 5.56 -0.84
N ASN A 747 -14.06 4.61 -0.51
CA ASN A 747 -12.66 4.88 -0.25
C ASN A 747 -11.90 5.21 -1.54
N ALA A 748 -12.26 4.61 -2.68
CA ALA A 748 -11.64 4.94 -3.97
C ALA A 748 -12.00 6.35 -4.44
N LYS A 749 -13.26 6.78 -4.25
CA LYS A 749 -13.67 8.17 -4.54
C LYS A 749 -12.95 9.17 -3.63
N ALA A 750 -12.90 8.89 -2.32
CA ALA A 750 -12.17 9.74 -1.39
C ALA A 750 -10.67 9.82 -1.74
N ALA A 751 -10.06 8.69 -2.12
CA ALA A 751 -8.67 8.65 -2.56
C ALA A 751 -8.43 9.43 -3.85
N ALA A 752 -9.28 9.27 -4.87
CA ALA A 752 -9.18 10.00 -6.13
C ALA A 752 -9.30 11.52 -5.93
N LEU A 753 -10.29 11.96 -5.14
CA LEU A 753 -10.47 13.38 -4.78
C LEU A 753 -9.26 13.91 -4.01
N SER A 754 -8.74 13.12 -3.06
CA SER A 754 -7.56 13.49 -2.29
C SER A 754 -6.30 13.60 -3.16
N ILE A 755 -6.13 12.69 -4.13
CA ILE A 755 -5.01 12.73 -5.08
C ILE A 755 -5.13 13.96 -5.98
N PHE A 756 -6.33 14.24 -6.50
CA PHE A 756 -6.59 15.40 -7.34
C PHE A 756 -6.25 16.71 -6.60
N GLU A 757 -6.84 16.92 -5.42
CA GLU A 757 -6.60 18.13 -4.62
C GLU A 757 -5.14 18.25 -4.18
N GLY A 758 -4.52 17.14 -3.75
CA GLY A 758 -3.10 17.12 -3.40
C GLY A 758 -2.19 17.48 -4.58
N THR A 759 -2.53 17.02 -5.79
CA THR A 759 -1.77 17.32 -7.01
C THR A 759 -1.92 18.78 -7.41
N LYS A 760 -3.14 19.33 -7.38
CA LYS A 760 -3.41 20.75 -7.62
C LYS A 760 -2.62 21.65 -6.65
N GLN A 761 -2.62 21.33 -5.36
CA GLN A 761 -1.88 22.10 -4.36
C GLN A 761 -0.37 22.07 -4.61
N ARG A 762 0.20 20.89 -4.90
CA ARG A 762 1.63 20.75 -5.23
C ARG A 762 2.00 21.54 -6.49
N PHE A 763 1.18 21.47 -7.53
CA PHE A 763 1.38 22.21 -8.78
C PHE A 763 1.51 23.71 -8.52
N PHE A 764 0.54 24.33 -7.83
CA PHE A 764 0.57 25.77 -7.57
C PHE A 764 1.68 26.17 -6.59
N ALA A 765 1.99 25.34 -5.59
CA ALA A 765 3.11 25.59 -4.69
C ALA A 765 4.44 25.65 -5.45
N GLN A 766 4.67 24.71 -6.37
CA GLN A 766 5.88 24.69 -7.20
C GLN A 766 5.91 25.83 -8.22
N LEU A 767 4.76 26.18 -8.83
CA LEU A 767 4.66 27.33 -9.72
C LEU A 767 5.04 28.62 -9.00
N LEU A 768 4.47 28.88 -7.82
CA LEU A 768 4.78 30.06 -7.02
C LEU A 768 6.22 30.05 -6.51
N LEU A 769 6.77 28.88 -6.16
CA LEU A 769 8.18 28.77 -5.79
C LEU A 769 9.09 29.18 -6.96
N SER A 770 8.81 28.69 -8.17
CA SER A 770 9.57 29.04 -9.37
C SER A 770 9.50 30.54 -9.69
N MET A 771 8.33 31.15 -9.47
CA MET A 771 8.14 32.59 -9.67
C MET A 771 8.97 33.43 -8.70
N LYS A 772 9.27 32.95 -7.49
CA LYS A 772 10.06 33.68 -6.48
C LYS A 772 11.57 33.64 -6.72
N LEU A 773 12.07 32.67 -7.50
CA LEU A 773 13.51 32.49 -7.74
C LEU A 773 14.23 33.75 -8.25
N PRO A 774 13.67 34.58 -9.15
CA PRO A 774 14.31 35.81 -9.62
C PRO A 774 14.57 36.86 -8.53
N SER A 775 13.85 36.82 -7.40
CA SER A 775 14.15 37.67 -6.23
C SER A 775 15.05 36.96 -5.22
N LEU A 776 14.84 35.66 -5.02
CA LEU A 776 15.60 34.89 -4.04
C LEU A 776 17.06 34.71 -4.45
N ILE A 777 17.34 34.33 -5.70
CA ILE A 777 18.71 34.04 -6.17
C ILE A 777 19.63 35.27 -6.01
N PRO A 778 19.25 36.48 -6.47
CA PRO A 778 20.10 37.66 -6.26
C PRO A 778 20.33 38.00 -4.78
N ALA A 779 19.33 37.78 -3.92
CA ALA A 779 19.50 37.98 -2.48
C ALA A 779 20.49 36.97 -1.87
N MET A 780 20.46 35.72 -2.32
CA MET A 780 21.43 34.70 -1.92
C MET A 780 22.83 35.04 -2.43
N GLU A 781 22.97 35.48 -3.68
CA GLU A 781 24.25 35.91 -4.26
C GLU A 781 24.85 37.11 -3.51
N ALA A 782 24.02 38.07 -3.11
CA ALA A 782 24.45 39.20 -2.30
C ALA A 782 24.97 38.75 -0.92
N ALA A 783 24.23 37.88 -0.22
CA ALA A 783 24.66 37.34 1.07
C ALA A 783 25.97 36.54 0.96
N LEU A 784 26.12 35.71 -0.07
CA LEU A 784 27.37 34.99 -0.35
C LEU A 784 28.54 35.95 -0.66
N GLY A 785 28.26 37.09 -1.30
CA GLY A 785 29.25 38.14 -1.56
C GLY A 785 29.72 38.89 -0.29
N GLU A 786 28.96 38.80 0.80
CA GLU A 786 29.28 39.35 2.12
C GLU A 786 29.96 38.32 3.04
N ASP A 787 30.48 37.21 2.49
CA ASP A 787 31.04 36.06 3.23
C ASP A 787 30.05 35.39 4.20
N HIS A 788 28.75 35.58 4.01
CA HIS A 788 27.72 34.82 4.73
C HIS A 788 27.48 33.45 4.11
N SER A 789 27.05 32.48 4.93
CA SER A 789 26.54 31.20 4.46
C SER A 789 25.03 31.26 4.27
N VAL A 790 24.54 30.71 3.16
CA VAL A 790 23.11 30.68 2.85
C VAL A 790 22.56 29.28 3.07
N VAL A 791 21.51 29.19 3.90
CA VAL A 791 20.75 27.95 4.12
C VAL A 791 19.34 28.17 3.60
N VAL A 792 18.91 27.34 2.66
CA VAL A 792 17.56 27.41 2.07
C VAL A 792 16.73 26.23 2.59
N GLN A 793 15.62 26.55 3.27
CA GLN A 793 14.64 25.56 3.66
C GLN A 793 13.41 25.66 2.74
N LEU A 794 13.08 24.55 2.07
CA LEU A 794 11.87 24.42 1.27
C LEU A 794 10.81 23.65 2.06
N VAL A 795 9.57 24.13 2.08
CA VAL A 795 8.45 23.49 2.83
C VAL A 795 8.11 22.10 2.28
N SER A 796 8.41 21.83 1.01
CA SER A 796 8.39 20.48 0.43
C SER A 796 9.68 20.27 -0.37
N THR A 797 10.51 19.30 0.02
CA THR A 797 11.77 19.00 -0.67
C THR A 797 11.57 18.30 -2.02
N ALA A 798 10.34 17.85 -2.33
CA ALA A 798 10.06 16.92 -3.43
C ALA A 798 11.01 15.71 -3.45
N GLU A 799 11.66 15.42 -2.33
CA GLU A 799 12.75 14.44 -2.21
C GLU A 799 12.23 13.02 -2.47
N ALA A 800 11.05 12.68 -1.96
CA ALA A 800 10.40 11.41 -2.31
C ALA A 800 10.06 11.28 -3.81
N MET A 801 9.82 12.39 -4.52
CA MET A 801 9.59 12.39 -5.97
C MET A 801 10.90 12.25 -6.72
N LEU A 802 11.94 12.95 -6.27
CA LEU A 802 13.31 12.83 -6.78
C LEU A 802 13.86 11.41 -6.56
N ASP A 803 13.70 10.85 -5.37
CA ASP A 803 14.11 9.49 -5.01
C ASP A 803 13.40 8.43 -5.84
N ARG A 804 12.07 8.56 -6.00
CA ARG A 804 11.30 7.64 -6.87
C ARG A 804 11.84 7.69 -8.30
N ARG A 805 12.13 8.88 -8.80
CA ARG A 805 12.66 9.04 -10.14
C ARG A 805 14.06 8.49 -10.28
N LEU A 806 14.95 8.83 -9.34
CA LEU A 806 16.30 8.27 -9.29
C LEU A 806 16.27 6.74 -9.23
N ALA A 807 15.27 6.13 -8.58
CA ALA A 807 15.06 4.68 -8.56
C ALA A 807 14.56 4.09 -9.89
N ASP A 808 13.79 4.88 -10.66
CA ASP A 808 13.24 4.48 -11.97
C ASP A 808 14.23 4.70 -13.13
N LEU A 809 15.30 5.48 -12.94
CA LEU A 809 16.34 5.72 -13.96
C LEU A 809 17.29 4.52 -14.11
N SER A 810 17.60 4.16 -15.35
CA SER A 810 18.67 3.23 -15.70
C SER A 810 20.06 3.80 -15.40
N ASP A 811 21.09 2.94 -15.39
CA ASP A 811 22.48 3.37 -15.14
C ASP A 811 22.96 4.42 -16.18
N GLU A 812 22.49 4.32 -17.42
CA GLU A 812 22.80 5.25 -18.52
C GLU A 812 22.09 6.61 -18.34
N GLU A 813 20.83 6.62 -17.88
CA GLU A 813 20.08 7.85 -17.59
C GLU A 813 20.56 8.55 -16.31
N ARG A 814 21.12 7.80 -15.36
CA ARG A 814 21.80 8.36 -14.18
C ARG A 814 23.12 9.05 -14.54
N GLU A 815 23.83 8.56 -15.55
CA GLU A 815 25.09 9.16 -16.00
C GLU A 815 24.85 10.45 -16.81
N ALA A 816 23.69 10.56 -17.48
CA ALA A 816 23.24 11.74 -18.23
C ALA A 816 21.98 12.36 -17.61
N LEU A 817 22.11 12.80 -16.35
CA LEU A 817 21.02 13.31 -15.50
C LEU A 817 20.31 14.53 -16.13
N ASP A 818 19.20 14.30 -16.83
CA ASP A 818 18.27 15.32 -17.33
C ASP A 818 16.89 15.11 -16.70
N ILE A 819 16.66 15.77 -15.56
CA ILE A 819 15.41 15.68 -14.81
C ILE A 819 14.67 17.01 -14.94
N ASP A 820 13.56 17.01 -15.67
CA ASP A 820 12.59 18.10 -15.61
C ASP A 820 11.96 18.09 -14.21
N LEU A 821 12.07 19.20 -13.47
CA LEU A 821 11.43 19.38 -12.17
C LEU A 821 10.43 20.55 -12.25
N SER A 822 9.86 20.80 -13.43
CA SER A 822 8.86 21.82 -13.61
C SER A 822 7.46 21.33 -13.21
N PRO A 823 6.49 22.23 -12.98
CA PRO A 823 5.11 21.83 -12.70
C PRO A 823 4.45 21.00 -13.82
N ARG A 824 5.07 20.91 -15.02
CA ARG A 824 4.57 20.09 -16.14
C ARG A 824 4.41 18.62 -15.78
N GLU A 825 5.17 18.14 -14.80
CA GLU A 825 5.14 16.73 -14.41
C GLU A 825 3.86 16.32 -13.67
N TYR A 826 3.10 17.29 -13.19
CA TYR A 826 1.80 17.07 -12.57
C TYR A 826 0.64 17.17 -13.57
N VAL A 827 0.91 17.49 -14.84
CA VAL A 827 -0.06 17.70 -15.92
C VAL A 827 0.27 16.80 -17.12
#